data_AF-A0A8J5HRV0-F1
#
_entry.id   AF-A0A8J5HRV0-F1
#
_cell.length_a   1.000
_cell.length_b   1.000
_cell.length_c   1.000
_cell.angle_alpha   90.00
_cell.angle_beta   90.00
_cell.angle_gamma   90.00
#
_symmetry.space_group_name_H-M   'P 1'
#
loop_
_entity.id
_entity.type
_entity.pdbx_description
1 polymer ?
#
loop_
_entity_poly.entity_id
_entity_poly.type
_entity_poly.pdbx_seq_one_letter_code
_entity_poly.pdbx_strand_id
1 'polypeptide(L)'
;MDDSHRFSDSEVTTGSPNHFSQQFSQAEAELGFPVAQAAAFSRLSEQLGCLLHAPELNFCSDARIGGVPVHRCVLSARSPFFREKFAAGATELEIVDLAEGFEVGPEALVAVLQYIYSGRLEELPIGVAECVDESCIRHEACWPALHFMLQVLHAASRFQIHELVSLFQRRLFDILNEVAKDDILPILVVANLNKNHCGQLLEKCIELVAVSDIESVTLEKKLSQELVKRILDVRAHLGSDGSNGLGLPAAKKIYGALDTDDIELVKRFIDGKPTILDDAKALHYAVAFCHTNVTKQLLDLHLADINGRDHRNRTVLHIAAMRKEPEIIMYLLDKGARPLDVTTDGRTALQIAKRLTRAVDYRSVGTAPTPRERLSIEVLEQAESRDSVTEVTSIPVEMTSDNPREKLFYLKSRVWLAECLFPAEAKTAMNNANVEGALKFHRSNSCAGSKRSACDVIKAPFKMTEEDFRLMNALATTVTLGMRFFPRCSKLINKILDEGLSDRLTAELDTSEERKNRFNEIMEDFSLAFTEDKKELEYASPSASTSKSTRRGSKAAKRFLMTRVLMSTVVDLNLNQVTIMFRRKHNSQEQQDNQAVQEQKRLDLAQELPRDRFKEQVKDLRAVIVPLSGRSSLFCNNACLRRYLEARNWNVHKSKKMLEETLKWRATFKPEDIRWHQVATEGETGKVYRADFHDREGRTVIVMRPAKQNTSSHEDQLRHLVYLLENAIINLPDGQEQMIWLIDFTGWSLANSVSIKTARETAHVLQSHYPERLAVAFLYDPPRIFESFWKIIKYFLDPKTFQKVKFVYRKNEESVALMAKNFDLKMLERNLEGRT
;
A
#
# COMPACT_ATOMS: atom_id res chain seq x y z
N MET A 1 4.65 -60.87 -10.17
CA MET A 1 3.29 -60.77 -9.60
C MET A 1 2.99 -59.29 -9.57
N ASP A 2 2.27 -58.86 -10.60
CA ASP A 2 1.71 -57.52 -10.73
C ASP A 2 0.79 -57.23 -9.54
N ASP A 3 0.90 -56.04 -8.97
CA ASP A 3 -0.27 -55.38 -8.39
C ASP A 3 -0.19 -53.88 -8.66
N SER A 4 -1.02 -53.48 -9.61
CA SER A 4 -1.26 -52.12 -10.05
C SER A 4 -2.50 -51.60 -9.33
N HIS A 5 -2.31 -50.76 -8.31
CA HIS A 5 -3.42 -50.02 -7.72
C HIS A 5 -3.42 -48.57 -8.21
N ARG A 6 -4.26 -48.36 -9.22
CA ARG A 6 -4.83 -47.07 -9.62
C ARG A 6 -5.56 -46.45 -8.42
N PHE A 7 -5.26 -45.20 -8.10
CA PHE A 7 -6.19 -44.34 -7.34
C PHE A 7 -6.85 -43.36 -8.31
N SER A 8 -8.19 -43.40 -8.27
CA SER A 8 -9.14 -42.64 -9.08
C SER A 8 -9.39 -41.26 -8.49
N ASP A 9 -9.76 -40.33 -9.38
CA ASP A 9 -10.20 -38.96 -9.13
C ASP A 9 -11.16 -38.80 -7.94
N SER A 10 -10.91 -37.80 -7.09
CA SER A 10 -11.96 -37.02 -6.42
C SER A 10 -11.42 -35.68 -5.91
N GLU A 11 -12.29 -34.68 -6.04
CA GLU A 11 -12.11 -33.23 -5.86
C GLU A 11 -11.57 -32.82 -4.49
N VAL A 12 -10.63 -31.86 -4.42
CA VAL A 12 -10.52 -30.94 -3.26
C VAL A 12 -10.09 -29.53 -3.70
N THR A 13 -10.77 -28.59 -3.06
CA THR A 13 -10.84 -27.14 -3.17
C THR A 13 -9.59 -26.38 -2.70
N THR A 14 -9.49 -25.13 -3.17
CA THR A 14 -8.51 -24.11 -2.81
C THR A 14 -8.50 -23.79 -1.31
N GLY A 15 -7.35 -23.97 -0.64
CA GLY A 15 -7.14 -23.63 0.77
C GLY A 15 -5.66 -23.39 1.14
N SER A 16 -5.43 -22.45 2.06
CA SER A 16 -4.13 -21.90 2.52
C SER A 16 -3.04 -22.92 2.93
N PRO A 17 -1.75 -22.49 3.04
CA PRO A 17 -0.57 -23.36 3.16
C PRO A 17 -0.52 -24.26 4.41
N ASN A 18 -1.33 -23.98 5.43
CA ASN A 18 -1.43 -24.80 6.65
C ASN A 18 -2.15 -26.15 6.44
N HIS A 19 -2.68 -26.44 5.25
CA HIS A 19 -3.45 -27.66 4.99
C HIS A 19 -2.61 -28.90 4.63
N PHE A 20 -1.36 -28.74 4.17
CA PHE A 20 -0.51 -29.88 3.78
C PHE A 20 -0.07 -30.75 4.97
N SER A 21 0.19 -30.13 6.13
CA SER A 21 0.52 -30.86 7.37
C SER A 21 -0.70 -31.61 7.94
N GLN A 22 -1.92 -31.11 7.70
CA GLN A 22 -3.16 -31.76 8.14
C GLN A 22 -3.61 -32.89 7.20
N GLN A 23 -3.34 -32.80 5.90
CA GLN A 23 -3.68 -33.87 4.95
C GLN A 23 -2.83 -35.14 5.15
N PHE A 24 -1.57 -35.03 5.56
CA PHE A 24 -0.77 -36.20 5.96
C PHE A 24 -1.32 -36.88 7.21
N SER A 25 -1.82 -36.08 8.17
CA SER A 25 -2.42 -36.62 9.40
C SER A 25 -3.77 -37.33 9.14
N GLN A 26 -4.51 -36.92 8.10
CA GLN A 26 -5.75 -37.58 7.69
C GLN A 26 -5.51 -38.83 6.82
N ALA A 27 -4.47 -38.83 5.97
CA ALA A 27 -4.10 -40.00 5.17
C ALA A 27 -3.51 -41.16 5.99
N GLU A 28 -2.85 -40.88 7.13
CA GLU A 28 -2.40 -41.91 8.07
C GLU A 28 -3.56 -42.70 8.70
N ALA A 29 -4.75 -42.10 8.79
CA ALA A 29 -5.93 -42.76 9.34
C ALA A 29 -6.64 -43.69 8.34
N GLU A 30 -6.48 -43.47 7.03
CA GLU A 30 -7.16 -44.26 5.99
C GLU A 30 -6.37 -45.50 5.53
N LEU A 31 -5.07 -45.58 5.82
CA LEU A 31 -4.19 -46.68 5.35
C LEU A 31 -3.84 -47.74 6.40
N GLY A 32 -4.43 -47.71 7.60
CA GLY A 32 -4.30 -48.79 8.58
C GLY A 32 -2.87 -49.08 9.08
N PHE A 33 -1.93 -48.14 8.95
CA PHE A 33 -0.57 -48.31 9.46
C PHE A 33 -0.51 -48.04 10.98
N PRO A 34 0.18 -48.87 11.78
CA PRO A 34 0.35 -48.60 13.20
C PRO A 34 1.14 -47.30 13.39
N VAL A 35 0.58 -46.33 14.13
CA VAL A 35 1.17 -45.00 14.44
C VAL A 35 2.64 -45.08 14.91
N ALA A 36 3.01 -46.17 15.60
CA ALA A 36 4.39 -46.41 16.05
C ALA A 36 5.40 -46.63 14.89
N GLN A 37 4.97 -47.23 13.77
CA GLN A 37 5.81 -47.45 12.60
C GLN A 37 6.02 -46.17 11.79
N ALA A 38 4.98 -45.35 11.62
CA ALA A 38 5.09 -44.03 10.98
C ALA A 38 6.08 -43.12 11.72
N ALA A 39 6.05 -43.11 13.05
CA ALA A 39 7.01 -42.38 13.87
C ALA A 39 8.45 -42.92 13.73
N ALA A 40 8.64 -44.23 13.58
CA ALA A 40 9.95 -44.85 13.38
C ALA A 40 10.54 -44.52 12.00
N PHE A 41 9.74 -44.59 10.94
CA PHE A 41 10.15 -44.19 9.58
C PHE A 41 10.44 -42.69 9.49
N SER A 42 9.67 -41.86 10.20
CA SER A 42 9.96 -40.44 10.31
C SER A 42 11.33 -40.21 10.94
N ARG A 43 11.63 -40.83 12.08
CA ARG A 43 12.96 -40.71 12.73
C ARG A 43 14.09 -41.18 11.82
N LEU A 44 13.91 -42.30 11.10
CA LEU A 44 14.90 -42.80 10.15
C LEU A 44 15.14 -41.79 9.00
N SER A 45 14.07 -41.22 8.46
CA SER A 45 14.10 -40.19 7.42
C SER A 45 14.87 -38.94 7.88
N GLU A 46 14.63 -38.47 9.09
CA GLU A 46 15.36 -37.35 9.70
C GLU A 46 16.84 -37.66 9.89
N GLN A 47 17.16 -38.85 10.41
CA GLN A 47 18.55 -39.27 10.61
C GLN A 47 19.32 -39.39 9.30
N LEU A 48 18.69 -39.91 8.24
CA LEU A 48 19.30 -39.97 6.91
C LEU A 48 19.50 -38.57 6.33
N GLY A 49 18.54 -37.66 6.47
CA GLY A 49 18.72 -36.26 6.04
C GLY A 49 19.88 -35.56 6.75
N CYS A 50 20.07 -35.81 8.06
CA CYS A 50 21.17 -35.23 8.82
C CYS A 50 22.56 -35.60 8.29
N LEU A 51 22.70 -36.77 7.63
CA LEU A 51 23.98 -37.21 7.06
C LEU A 51 24.50 -36.29 5.95
N LEU A 52 23.62 -35.54 5.28
CA LEU A 52 24.01 -34.62 4.21
C LEU A 52 24.51 -33.27 4.74
N HIS A 53 24.06 -32.87 5.94
CA HIS A 53 24.30 -31.55 6.50
C HIS A 53 25.29 -31.52 7.68
N ALA A 54 25.54 -32.65 8.34
CA ALA A 54 26.39 -32.72 9.52
C ALA A 54 27.89 -32.84 9.15
N PRO A 55 28.71 -31.77 9.31
CA PRO A 55 30.12 -31.80 8.92
C PRO A 55 30.92 -32.83 9.74
N GLU A 56 30.47 -33.11 10.96
CA GLU A 56 31.04 -34.08 11.89
C GLU A 56 30.92 -35.52 11.38
N LEU A 57 29.97 -35.81 10.48
CA LEU A 57 29.73 -37.14 9.91
C LEU A 57 30.35 -37.29 8.52
N ASN A 58 31.07 -36.28 8.02
CA ASN A 58 31.71 -36.32 6.71
C ASN A 58 32.75 -37.45 6.57
N PHE A 59 33.29 -37.97 7.67
CA PHE A 59 34.22 -39.12 7.64
C PHE A 59 33.56 -40.41 7.13
N CYS A 60 32.23 -40.51 7.17
CA CYS A 60 31.47 -41.65 6.65
C CYS A 60 31.16 -41.54 5.15
N SER A 61 31.39 -40.38 4.53
CA SER A 61 31.12 -40.18 3.09
C SER A 61 32.17 -40.86 2.22
N ASP A 62 31.73 -41.49 1.13
CA ASP A 62 32.59 -42.29 0.24
C ASP A 62 32.57 -41.81 -1.23
N ALA A 63 31.92 -40.68 -1.49
CA ALA A 63 31.99 -39.94 -2.76
C ALA A 63 31.67 -38.44 -2.56
N ARG A 64 31.90 -37.63 -3.60
CA ARG A 64 31.53 -36.21 -3.67
C ARG A 64 30.76 -35.88 -4.94
N ILE A 65 29.77 -35.00 -4.82
CA ILE A 65 29.05 -34.43 -5.95
C ILE A 65 29.08 -32.90 -5.84
N GLY A 66 29.76 -32.21 -6.75
CA GLY A 66 29.87 -30.75 -6.71
C GLY A 66 30.44 -30.23 -5.39
N GLY A 67 31.40 -30.93 -4.81
CA GLY A 67 31.97 -30.63 -3.48
C GLY A 67 31.16 -31.14 -2.28
N VAL A 68 29.89 -31.52 -2.46
CA VAL A 68 29.02 -32.05 -1.39
C VAL A 68 29.41 -33.50 -1.07
N PRO A 69 29.75 -33.84 0.19
CA PRO A 69 30.05 -35.20 0.60
C PRO A 69 28.78 -36.07 0.57
N VAL A 70 28.85 -37.24 -0.07
CA VAL A 70 27.71 -38.15 -0.24
C VAL A 70 28.08 -39.62 0.00
N HIS A 71 27.05 -40.44 0.18
CA HIS A 71 27.12 -41.87 0.44
C HIS A 71 26.59 -42.63 -0.78
N ARG A 72 27.46 -43.32 -1.51
CA ARG A 72 27.13 -44.03 -2.76
C ARG A 72 26.04 -45.07 -2.56
N CYS A 73 25.98 -45.72 -1.40
CA CYS A 73 24.97 -46.73 -1.09
C CYS A 73 23.54 -46.16 -1.05
N VAL A 74 23.35 -44.98 -0.45
CA VAL A 74 22.05 -44.30 -0.37
C VAL A 74 21.61 -43.86 -1.76
N LEU A 75 22.50 -43.19 -2.50
CA LEU A 75 22.19 -42.68 -3.83
C LEU A 75 21.91 -43.80 -4.84
N SER A 76 22.74 -44.86 -4.86
CA SER A 76 22.55 -46.01 -5.76
C SER A 76 21.28 -46.80 -5.46
N ALA A 77 20.84 -46.83 -4.19
CA ALA A 77 19.60 -47.50 -3.82
C ALA A 77 18.37 -46.76 -4.38
N ARG A 78 18.41 -45.42 -4.40
CA ARG A 78 17.24 -44.57 -4.66
C ARG A 78 17.26 -43.83 -6.00
N SER A 79 18.33 -43.95 -6.78
CA SER A 79 18.45 -43.39 -8.12
C SER A 79 19.16 -44.39 -9.05
N PRO A 80 18.50 -44.84 -10.12
CA PRO A 80 19.13 -45.68 -11.14
C PRO A 80 20.33 -45.00 -11.80
N PHE A 81 20.25 -43.68 -12.01
CA PHE A 81 21.32 -42.88 -12.57
C PHE A 81 22.60 -42.95 -11.72
N PHE A 82 22.49 -42.73 -10.40
CA PHE A 82 23.66 -42.80 -9.52
C PHE A 82 24.19 -44.24 -9.40
N ARG A 83 23.31 -45.24 -9.45
CA ARG A 83 23.71 -46.65 -9.46
C ARG A 83 24.62 -46.97 -10.64
N GLU A 84 24.29 -46.51 -11.85
CA GLU A 84 25.15 -46.70 -13.03
C GLU A 84 26.47 -45.95 -12.91
N LYS A 85 26.43 -44.68 -12.49
CA LYS A 85 27.64 -43.85 -12.37
C LYS A 85 28.61 -44.42 -11.33
N PHE A 86 28.12 -44.89 -10.19
CA PHE A 86 28.97 -45.48 -9.15
C PHE A 86 29.40 -46.92 -9.46
N ALA A 87 28.62 -47.68 -10.22
CA ALA A 87 29.06 -48.97 -10.76
C ALA A 87 30.26 -48.82 -11.71
N ALA A 88 30.37 -47.67 -12.40
CA ALA A 88 31.54 -47.32 -13.22
C ALA A 88 32.77 -46.85 -12.41
N GLY A 89 32.70 -46.88 -11.08
CA GLY A 89 33.83 -46.52 -10.20
C GLY A 89 33.97 -45.02 -9.91
N ALA A 90 32.99 -44.20 -10.28
CA ALA A 90 33.04 -42.76 -9.98
C ALA A 90 33.07 -42.50 -8.46
N THR A 91 33.92 -41.58 -8.02
CA THR A 91 34.02 -41.14 -6.63
C THR A 91 33.88 -39.64 -6.47
N GLU A 92 34.10 -38.89 -7.56
CA GLU A 92 33.91 -37.45 -7.64
C GLU A 92 33.14 -37.14 -8.93
N LEU A 93 32.05 -36.40 -8.80
CA LEU A 93 31.17 -36.02 -9.89
C LEU A 93 30.97 -34.50 -9.88
N GLU A 94 31.26 -33.84 -10.98
CA GLU A 94 31.04 -32.41 -11.14
C GLU A 94 29.57 -32.10 -11.49
N ILE A 95 29.04 -30.99 -10.98
CA ILE A 95 27.62 -30.61 -11.24
C ILE A 95 27.36 -30.44 -12.74
N VAL A 96 28.35 -29.91 -13.46
CA VAL A 96 28.26 -29.65 -14.91
C VAL A 96 28.09 -30.96 -15.69
N ASP A 97 28.78 -32.02 -15.29
CA ASP A 97 28.70 -33.34 -15.93
C ASP A 97 27.38 -34.08 -15.63
N LEU A 98 26.67 -33.61 -14.60
CA LEU A 98 25.44 -34.21 -14.11
C LEU A 98 24.18 -33.58 -14.71
N ALA A 99 24.26 -32.36 -15.24
CA ALA A 99 23.11 -31.59 -15.70
C ALA A 99 23.35 -30.96 -17.09
N GLU A 100 23.55 -31.80 -18.11
CA GLU A 100 23.65 -31.35 -19.50
C GLU A 100 22.38 -30.58 -19.93
N GLY A 101 22.56 -29.44 -20.62
CA GLY A 101 21.49 -28.68 -21.26
C GLY A 101 20.79 -27.61 -20.41
N PHE A 102 20.88 -27.67 -19.08
CA PHE A 102 20.35 -26.62 -18.19
C PHE A 102 21.15 -26.54 -16.89
N GLU A 103 21.60 -25.34 -16.54
CA GLU A 103 22.50 -25.12 -15.40
C GLU A 103 21.78 -25.35 -14.07
N VAL A 104 22.31 -26.26 -13.26
CA VAL A 104 21.80 -26.59 -11.92
C VAL A 104 22.73 -25.98 -10.88
N GLY A 105 22.20 -25.10 -10.04
CA GLY A 105 22.94 -24.51 -8.93
C GLY A 105 23.17 -25.49 -7.77
N PRO A 106 24.16 -25.24 -6.90
CA PRO A 106 24.46 -26.09 -5.77
C PRO A 106 23.27 -26.22 -4.79
N GLU A 107 22.47 -25.17 -4.61
CA GLU A 107 21.30 -25.20 -3.72
C GLU A 107 20.20 -26.13 -4.25
N ALA A 108 19.97 -26.13 -5.57
CA ALA A 108 19.01 -27.03 -6.20
C ALA A 108 19.51 -28.48 -6.17
N LEU A 109 20.81 -28.71 -6.37
CA LEU A 109 21.43 -30.02 -6.22
C LEU A 109 21.25 -30.55 -4.79
N VAL A 110 21.56 -29.74 -3.77
CA VAL A 110 21.40 -30.11 -2.36
C VAL A 110 19.95 -30.44 -2.05
N ALA A 111 18.98 -29.68 -2.57
CA ALA A 111 17.56 -29.97 -2.37
C ALA A 111 17.15 -31.33 -2.95
N VAL A 112 17.64 -31.68 -4.15
CA VAL A 112 17.38 -33.00 -4.74
C VAL A 112 18.05 -34.10 -3.94
N LEU A 113 19.32 -33.92 -3.55
CA LEU A 113 20.03 -34.90 -2.71
C LEU A 113 19.32 -35.08 -1.36
N GLN A 114 18.89 -34.01 -0.72
CA GLN A 114 18.16 -34.06 0.55
C GLN A 114 16.86 -34.85 0.42
N TYR A 115 16.15 -34.71 -0.69
CA TYR A 115 14.99 -35.55 -1.00
C TYR A 115 15.39 -37.02 -1.17
N ILE A 116 16.50 -37.33 -1.84
CA ILE A 116 16.98 -38.71 -1.96
C ILE A 116 17.30 -39.32 -0.59
N TYR A 117 17.90 -38.57 0.34
CA TYR A 117 18.23 -39.09 1.68
C TYR A 117 17.00 -39.22 2.58
N SER A 118 16.23 -38.14 2.71
CA SER A 118 15.12 -38.07 3.66
C SER A 118 13.82 -38.68 3.11
N GLY A 119 13.60 -38.65 1.80
CA GLY A 119 12.29 -38.93 1.20
C GLY A 119 11.24 -37.84 1.48
N ARG A 120 11.65 -36.70 2.05
CA ARG A 120 10.77 -35.56 2.34
C ARG A 120 11.17 -34.37 1.48
N LEU A 121 10.15 -33.62 1.07
CA LEU A 121 10.38 -32.33 0.44
C LEU A 121 10.41 -31.25 1.52
N GLU A 122 11.52 -30.53 1.61
CA GLU A 122 11.60 -29.32 2.44
C GLU A 122 10.88 -28.14 1.77
N GLU A 123 10.54 -27.14 2.57
CA GLU A 123 10.02 -25.87 2.06
C GLU A 123 11.04 -25.21 1.12
N LEU A 124 10.57 -24.34 0.22
CA LEU A 124 11.46 -23.62 -0.69
C LEU A 124 12.52 -22.85 0.14
N PRO A 125 13.82 -22.91 -0.20
CA PRO A 125 14.84 -22.33 0.66
C PRO A 125 14.67 -20.80 0.74
N ILE A 126 14.51 -20.31 1.97
CA ILE A 126 14.32 -18.88 2.28
C ILE A 126 15.50 -18.07 1.72
N GLY A 127 15.19 -16.97 1.04
CA GLY A 127 16.18 -16.12 0.38
C GLY A 127 16.74 -16.61 -0.96
N VAL A 128 16.76 -17.92 -1.23
CA VAL A 128 17.17 -18.48 -2.55
C VAL A 128 16.00 -18.44 -3.53
N ALA A 129 14.81 -18.82 -3.05
CA ALA A 129 13.56 -18.80 -3.81
C ALA A 129 12.74 -17.50 -3.61
N GLU A 130 13.34 -16.48 -3.01
CA GLU A 130 12.70 -15.18 -2.76
C GLU A 130 13.42 -14.09 -3.55
N CYS A 131 12.65 -13.14 -4.09
CA CYS A 131 13.20 -11.97 -4.76
C CYS A 131 13.42 -10.81 -3.79
N VAL A 132 14.19 -9.82 -4.23
CA VAL A 132 14.52 -8.60 -3.44
C VAL A 132 13.34 -7.64 -3.33
N ASP A 133 12.36 -7.75 -4.22
CA ASP A 133 11.21 -6.82 -4.28
C ASP A 133 10.25 -7.02 -3.10
N GLU A 134 10.27 -6.08 -2.16
CA GLU A 134 9.37 -6.04 -0.98
C GLU A 134 7.89 -5.91 -1.35
N SER A 135 7.58 -5.47 -2.58
CA SER A 135 6.21 -5.36 -3.09
C SER A 135 5.72 -6.64 -3.79
N CYS A 136 6.52 -7.71 -3.80
CA CYS A 136 6.16 -8.96 -4.43
C CYS A 136 5.04 -9.69 -3.66
N ILE A 137 3.87 -9.78 -4.28
CA ILE A 137 2.65 -10.33 -3.66
C ILE A 137 2.72 -11.86 -3.44
N ARG A 138 3.43 -12.58 -4.32
CA ARG A 138 3.50 -14.06 -4.29
C ARG A 138 4.89 -14.55 -4.68
N HIS A 139 5.73 -14.82 -3.67
CA HIS A 139 7.09 -15.32 -3.91
C HIS A 139 7.13 -16.68 -4.61
N GLU A 140 6.11 -17.54 -4.45
CA GLU A 140 6.03 -18.85 -5.14
C GLU A 140 6.08 -18.76 -6.67
N ALA A 141 5.63 -17.63 -7.25
CA ALA A 141 5.61 -17.40 -8.70
C ALA A 141 6.62 -16.32 -9.14
N CYS A 142 7.53 -15.91 -8.25
CA CYS A 142 8.59 -14.97 -8.62
C CYS A 142 9.73 -15.68 -9.37
N TRP A 143 10.55 -14.93 -10.11
CA TRP A 143 11.60 -15.51 -10.93
C TRP A 143 12.60 -16.37 -10.14
N PRO A 144 13.11 -15.96 -8.96
CA PRO A 144 13.93 -16.82 -8.10
C PRO A 144 13.31 -18.17 -7.74
N ALA A 145 12.03 -18.19 -7.32
CA ALA A 145 11.32 -19.43 -7.04
C ALA A 145 11.16 -20.29 -8.29
N LEU A 146 10.76 -19.68 -9.40
CA LEU A 146 10.58 -20.36 -10.67
C LEU A 146 11.88 -20.99 -11.15
N HIS A 147 12.97 -20.23 -11.16
CA HIS A 147 14.29 -20.69 -11.55
C HIS A 147 14.75 -21.87 -10.69
N PHE A 148 14.60 -21.77 -9.36
CA PHE A 148 14.92 -22.88 -8.44
C PHE A 148 14.08 -24.13 -8.75
N MET A 149 12.77 -23.99 -8.94
CA MET A 149 11.89 -25.10 -9.30
C MET A 149 12.28 -25.76 -10.62
N LEU A 150 12.69 -24.98 -11.61
CA LEU A 150 13.16 -25.48 -12.91
C LEU A 150 14.48 -26.26 -12.78
N GLN A 151 15.41 -25.78 -11.95
CA GLN A 151 16.65 -26.51 -11.66
C GLN A 151 16.38 -27.83 -10.96
N VAL A 152 15.50 -27.85 -9.94
CA VAL A 152 15.11 -29.07 -9.23
C VAL A 152 14.42 -30.05 -10.17
N LEU A 153 13.49 -29.59 -11.02
CA LEU A 153 12.81 -30.43 -12.00
C LEU A 153 13.80 -31.08 -12.98
N HIS A 154 14.73 -30.29 -13.53
CA HIS A 154 15.74 -30.79 -14.47
C HIS A 154 16.68 -31.81 -13.82
N ALA A 155 17.21 -31.49 -12.64
CA ALA A 155 18.07 -32.38 -11.89
C ALA A 155 17.35 -33.68 -11.49
N ALA A 156 16.11 -33.58 -11.00
CA ALA A 156 15.29 -34.74 -10.65
C ALA A 156 15.03 -35.66 -11.85
N SER A 157 14.74 -35.09 -13.02
CA SER A 157 14.57 -35.84 -14.26
C SER A 157 15.85 -36.56 -14.65
N ARG A 158 17.00 -35.86 -14.56
CA ARG A 158 18.30 -36.43 -14.93
C ARG A 158 18.77 -37.53 -13.97
N PHE A 159 18.46 -37.39 -12.69
CA PHE A 159 18.72 -38.40 -11.66
C PHE A 159 17.65 -39.49 -11.61
N GLN A 160 16.65 -39.44 -12.49
CA GLN A 160 15.58 -40.44 -12.60
C GLN A 160 14.76 -40.59 -11.31
N ILE A 161 14.35 -39.46 -10.71
CA ILE A 161 13.53 -39.39 -9.51
C ILE A 161 12.11 -38.95 -9.92
N HIS A 162 11.29 -39.91 -10.35
CA HIS A 162 10.01 -39.63 -11.01
C HIS A 162 8.98 -38.94 -10.11
N GLU A 163 8.99 -39.23 -8.81
CA GLU A 163 8.09 -38.62 -7.82
C GLU A 163 8.34 -37.12 -7.73
N LEU A 164 9.61 -36.73 -7.68
CA LEU A 164 10.03 -35.34 -7.58
C LEU A 164 9.75 -34.59 -8.88
N VAL A 165 9.95 -35.22 -10.04
CA VAL A 165 9.56 -34.66 -11.35
C VAL A 165 8.06 -34.38 -11.40
N SER A 166 7.24 -35.36 -11.00
CA SER A 166 5.78 -35.23 -11.02
C SER A 166 5.29 -34.12 -10.09
N LEU A 167 5.92 -33.98 -8.92
CA LEU A 167 5.59 -32.94 -7.95
C LEU A 167 5.88 -31.53 -8.48
N PHE A 168 7.09 -31.30 -8.99
CA PHE A 168 7.48 -29.98 -9.49
C PHE A 168 6.79 -29.65 -10.81
N GLN A 169 6.48 -30.64 -11.65
CA GLN A 169 5.65 -30.44 -12.82
C GLN A 169 4.26 -29.92 -12.45
N ARG A 170 3.60 -30.51 -11.43
CA ARG A 170 2.29 -30.02 -10.94
C ARG A 170 2.39 -28.61 -10.37
N ARG A 171 3.38 -28.35 -9.51
CA ARG A 171 3.62 -27.01 -8.95
C ARG A 171 3.82 -25.95 -10.03
N LEU A 172 4.62 -26.25 -11.06
CA LEU A 172 4.83 -25.36 -12.19
C LEU A 172 3.54 -25.15 -12.98
N PHE A 173 2.76 -26.21 -13.21
CA PHE A 173 1.48 -26.14 -13.91
C PHE A 173 0.48 -25.21 -13.20
N ASP A 174 0.39 -25.29 -11.87
CA ASP A 174 -0.53 -24.50 -11.04
C ASP A 174 -0.22 -22.99 -11.09
N ILE A 175 1.04 -22.61 -11.31
CA ILE A 175 1.47 -21.20 -11.33
C ILE A 175 1.60 -20.62 -12.74
N LEU A 176 1.44 -21.42 -13.81
CA LEU A 176 1.68 -20.97 -15.20
C LEU A 176 0.95 -19.68 -15.58
N ASN A 177 -0.28 -19.49 -15.10
CA ASN A 177 -1.10 -18.32 -15.42
C ASN A 177 -0.70 -17.05 -14.64
N GLU A 178 0.08 -17.21 -13.57
CA GLU A 178 0.50 -16.13 -12.66
C GLU A 178 1.91 -15.61 -13.00
N VAL A 179 2.66 -16.38 -13.79
CA VAL A 179 4.04 -16.09 -14.20
C VAL A 179 4.04 -15.07 -15.35
N ALA A 180 5.05 -14.19 -15.37
CA ALA A 180 5.20 -13.23 -16.47
C ALA A 180 5.41 -13.97 -17.79
N LYS A 181 4.86 -13.46 -18.90
CA LYS A 181 4.90 -14.15 -20.20
C LYS A 181 6.33 -14.50 -20.65
N ASP A 182 7.30 -13.64 -20.36
CA ASP A 182 8.72 -13.86 -20.69
C ASP A 182 9.34 -15.01 -19.88
N ASP A 183 8.84 -15.23 -18.66
CA ASP A 183 9.31 -16.26 -17.72
C ASP A 183 8.72 -17.65 -18.04
N ILE A 184 7.73 -17.73 -18.94
CA ILE A 184 7.22 -19.01 -19.48
C ILE A 184 8.26 -19.65 -20.43
N LEU A 185 9.12 -18.86 -21.08
CA LEU A 185 10.10 -19.37 -22.04
C LEU A 185 11.13 -20.32 -21.39
N PRO A 186 11.72 -20.02 -20.22
CA PRO A 186 12.54 -20.99 -19.47
C PRO A 186 11.79 -22.28 -19.10
N ILE A 187 10.51 -22.19 -18.70
CA ILE A 187 9.68 -23.37 -18.39
C ILE A 187 9.54 -24.25 -19.63
N LEU A 188 9.26 -23.63 -20.78
CA LEU A 188 9.16 -24.32 -22.06
C LEU A 188 10.46 -25.04 -22.43
N VAL A 189 11.62 -24.40 -22.24
CA VAL A 189 12.94 -25.01 -22.52
C VAL A 189 13.17 -26.24 -21.64
N VAL A 190 12.96 -26.13 -20.33
CA VAL A 190 13.15 -27.27 -19.40
C VAL A 190 12.14 -28.38 -19.66
N ALA A 191 10.88 -28.05 -19.95
CA ALA A 191 9.88 -29.05 -20.33
C ALA A 191 10.25 -29.76 -21.65
N ASN A 192 10.87 -29.05 -22.59
CA ASN A 192 11.35 -29.59 -23.86
C ASN A 192 12.59 -30.49 -23.70
N LEU A 193 13.51 -30.16 -22.80
CA LEU A 193 14.62 -31.04 -22.44
C LEU A 193 14.12 -32.33 -21.78
N ASN A 194 12.99 -32.25 -21.07
CA ASN A 194 12.41 -33.34 -20.30
C ASN A 194 11.09 -33.88 -20.91
N LYS A 195 10.97 -33.85 -22.24
CA LYS A 195 9.75 -34.22 -23.03
C LYS A 195 9.06 -35.50 -22.55
N ASN A 196 9.82 -36.53 -22.19
CA ASN A 196 9.29 -37.84 -21.79
C ASN A 196 8.44 -37.79 -20.51
N HIS A 197 8.73 -36.86 -19.61
CA HIS A 197 8.04 -36.73 -18.33
C HIS A 197 7.17 -35.46 -18.27
N CYS A 198 7.57 -34.40 -18.96
CA CYS A 198 6.93 -33.08 -18.90
C CYS A 198 6.01 -32.76 -20.10
N GLY A 199 5.53 -33.75 -20.85
CA GLY A 199 4.76 -33.54 -22.08
C GLY A 199 3.52 -32.62 -21.92
N GLN A 200 2.73 -32.80 -20.86
CA GLN A 200 1.57 -31.95 -20.59
C GLN A 200 1.95 -30.49 -20.30
N LEU A 201 3.03 -30.30 -19.54
CA LEU A 201 3.56 -28.97 -19.22
C LEU A 201 4.09 -28.29 -20.49
N LEU A 202 4.77 -29.06 -21.35
CA LEU A 202 5.30 -28.60 -22.64
C LEU A 202 4.19 -28.09 -23.56
N GLU A 203 3.15 -28.90 -23.81
CA GLU A 203 2.04 -28.49 -24.67
C GLU A 203 1.35 -27.24 -24.12
N LYS A 204 1.14 -27.18 -22.79
CA LYS A 204 0.48 -26.02 -22.19
C LYS A 204 1.31 -24.75 -22.34
N CYS A 205 2.63 -24.84 -22.17
CA CYS A 205 3.52 -23.70 -22.40
C CYS A 205 3.50 -23.24 -23.87
N ILE A 206 3.44 -24.17 -24.83
CA ILE A 206 3.34 -23.85 -26.25
C ILE A 206 2.06 -23.08 -26.54
N GLU A 207 0.91 -23.53 -26.02
CA GLU A 207 -0.37 -22.81 -26.17
C GLU A 207 -0.29 -21.39 -25.61
N LEU A 208 0.21 -21.23 -24.38
CA LEU A 208 0.31 -19.94 -23.71
C LEU A 208 1.25 -18.98 -24.45
N VAL A 209 2.41 -19.47 -24.91
CA VAL A 209 3.36 -18.69 -25.69
C VAL A 209 2.79 -18.34 -27.08
N ALA A 210 2.05 -19.25 -27.71
CA ALA A 210 1.40 -18.99 -29.00
C ALA A 210 0.40 -17.83 -28.90
N VAL A 211 -0.43 -17.80 -27.85
CA VAL A 211 -1.43 -16.74 -27.61
C VAL A 211 -0.79 -15.45 -27.06
N SER A 212 0.44 -15.51 -26.56
CA SER A 212 1.15 -14.36 -26.01
C SER A 212 1.57 -13.34 -27.08
N ASP A 213 1.85 -12.12 -26.61
CA ASP A 213 2.41 -11.00 -27.38
C ASP A 213 3.95 -11.06 -27.48
N ILE A 214 4.58 -12.23 -27.32
CA ILE A 214 6.03 -12.38 -27.49
C ILE A 214 6.37 -12.32 -28.99
N GLU A 215 7.29 -11.42 -29.36
CA GLU A 215 7.75 -11.25 -30.74
C GLU A 215 8.43 -12.51 -31.27
N SER A 216 8.20 -12.82 -32.55
CA SER A 216 8.84 -13.97 -33.22
C SER A 216 10.36 -13.92 -33.17
N VAL A 217 10.94 -12.72 -33.24
CA VAL A 217 12.40 -12.52 -33.17
C VAL A 217 12.94 -12.91 -31.79
N THR A 218 12.20 -12.61 -30.71
CA THR A 218 12.59 -13.04 -29.36
C THR A 218 12.51 -14.57 -29.22
N LEU A 219 11.51 -15.20 -29.85
CA LEU A 219 11.40 -16.67 -29.87
C LEU A 219 12.57 -17.30 -30.64
N GLU A 220 12.91 -16.78 -31.82
CA GLU A 220 14.03 -17.23 -32.65
C GLU A 220 15.39 -17.14 -31.92
N LYS A 221 15.56 -16.16 -31.02
CA LYS A 221 16.79 -16.00 -30.23
C LYS A 221 16.86 -16.86 -28.98
N LYS A 222 15.73 -17.13 -28.32
CA LYS A 222 15.69 -17.84 -27.03
C LYS A 222 15.39 -19.33 -27.13
N LEU A 223 14.78 -19.79 -28.22
CA LEU A 223 14.29 -21.16 -28.38
C LEU A 223 14.94 -21.88 -29.56
N SER A 224 14.87 -23.21 -29.55
CA SER A 224 15.31 -24.03 -30.68
C SER A 224 14.38 -23.85 -31.90
N GLN A 225 14.91 -24.06 -33.11
CA GLN A 225 14.13 -23.96 -34.34
C GLN A 225 12.91 -24.89 -34.36
N GLU A 226 13.01 -26.07 -33.73
CA GLU A 226 11.90 -27.01 -33.57
C GLU A 226 10.74 -26.39 -32.78
N LEU A 227 11.03 -25.78 -31.62
CA LEU A 227 10.02 -25.15 -30.76
C LEU A 227 9.41 -23.92 -31.42
N VAL A 228 10.23 -23.08 -32.05
CA VAL A 228 9.76 -21.89 -32.77
C VAL A 228 8.78 -22.28 -33.86
N LYS A 229 9.12 -23.30 -34.67
CA LYS A 229 8.23 -23.80 -35.72
C LYS A 229 6.90 -24.27 -35.14
N ARG A 230 6.91 -25.08 -34.08
CA ARG A 230 5.68 -25.56 -33.40
C ARG A 230 4.82 -24.40 -32.90
N ILE A 231 5.41 -23.39 -32.27
CA ILE A 231 4.68 -22.21 -31.78
C ILE A 231 4.06 -21.41 -32.93
N LEU A 232 4.82 -21.20 -34.01
CA LEU A 232 4.35 -20.46 -35.18
C LEU A 232 3.23 -21.21 -35.91
N ASP A 233 3.32 -22.53 -36.00
CA ASP A 233 2.26 -23.38 -36.54
C ASP A 233 0.98 -23.22 -35.70
N VAL A 234 1.07 -23.30 -34.37
CA VAL A 234 -0.09 -23.08 -33.48
C VAL A 234 -0.66 -21.66 -33.62
N ARG A 235 0.18 -20.63 -33.73
CA ARG A 235 -0.26 -19.24 -34.00
C ARG A 235 -1.06 -19.12 -35.29
N ALA A 236 -0.63 -19.82 -36.35
CA ALA A 236 -1.32 -19.83 -37.63
C ALA A 236 -2.70 -20.50 -37.55
N HIS A 237 -2.84 -21.58 -36.77
CA HIS A 237 -4.11 -22.29 -36.59
C HIS A 237 -5.14 -21.48 -35.77
N LEU A 238 -4.69 -20.64 -34.84
CA LEU A 238 -5.57 -19.85 -33.96
C LEU A 238 -6.14 -18.58 -34.61
N GLY A 239 -5.93 -18.38 -35.93
CA GLY A 239 -6.55 -17.27 -36.66
C GLY A 239 -6.09 -15.89 -36.20
N SER A 240 -4.89 -15.78 -35.62
CA SER A 240 -4.26 -14.48 -35.37
C SER A 240 -3.78 -13.93 -36.71
N ASP A 241 -4.74 -13.39 -37.46
CA ASP A 241 -4.57 -12.72 -38.73
C ASP A 241 -3.56 -11.58 -38.53
N GLY A 242 -2.32 -11.82 -38.98
CA GLY A 242 -1.52 -10.90 -39.79
C GLY A 242 -1.34 -9.43 -39.37
N SER A 243 -1.72 -9.02 -38.17
CA SER A 243 -1.71 -7.61 -37.74
C SER A 243 -0.60 -7.34 -36.73
N ASN A 244 0.63 -7.63 -37.13
CA ASN A 244 1.82 -6.83 -36.80
C ASN A 244 2.83 -6.82 -37.96
N GLY A 245 2.34 -7.01 -39.20
CA GLY A 245 3.10 -6.92 -40.44
C GLY A 245 3.39 -5.49 -40.91
N LEU A 246 3.61 -4.55 -39.99
CA LEU A 246 4.13 -3.22 -40.33
C LEU A 246 5.61 -3.17 -39.97
N GLY A 247 6.48 -3.73 -40.83
CA GLY A 247 7.94 -3.46 -40.79
C GLY A 247 8.92 -4.60 -41.11
N LEU A 248 8.48 -5.85 -41.30
CA LEU A 248 9.35 -7.02 -41.17
C LEU A 248 10.59 -7.11 -42.09
N PRO A 249 10.57 -6.74 -43.39
CA PRO A 249 11.76 -6.89 -44.23
C PRO A 249 12.90 -5.92 -43.89
N ALA A 250 12.56 -4.69 -43.51
CA ALA A 250 13.54 -3.66 -43.17
C ALA A 250 14.08 -3.86 -41.74
N ALA A 251 13.20 -4.15 -40.77
CA ALA A 251 13.59 -4.44 -39.40
C ALA A 251 14.48 -5.69 -39.31
N LYS A 252 14.13 -6.79 -40.02
CA LYS A 252 14.99 -8.00 -40.05
C LYS A 252 16.38 -7.75 -40.66
N LYS A 253 16.50 -6.87 -41.66
CA LYS A 253 17.80 -6.48 -42.22
C LYS A 253 18.65 -5.69 -41.21
N ILE A 254 18.02 -4.79 -40.46
CA ILE A 254 18.69 -4.02 -39.40
C ILE A 254 19.12 -4.95 -38.26
N TYR A 255 18.25 -5.87 -37.82
CA TYR A 255 18.59 -6.87 -36.80
C TYR A 255 19.73 -7.79 -37.25
N GLY A 256 19.72 -8.21 -38.52
CA GLY A 256 20.83 -8.99 -39.09
C GLY A 256 22.15 -8.23 -39.09
N ALA A 257 22.14 -6.93 -39.40
CA ALA A 257 23.34 -6.09 -39.32
C ALA A 257 23.83 -5.87 -37.88
N LEU A 258 22.90 -5.75 -36.92
CA LEU A 258 23.18 -5.65 -35.49
C LEU A 258 23.71 -6.98 -34.90
N ASP A 259 23.28 -8.12 -35.43
CA ASP A 259 23.79 -9.44 -35.05
C ASP A 259 25.23 -9.68 -35.55
N THR A 260 25.62 -9.01 -36.64
CA THR A 260 26.98 -9.06 -37.21
C THR A 260 27.87 -7.89 -36.74
N ASP A 261 27.41 -7.09 -35.78
CA ASP A 261 28.09 -5.91 -35.23
C ASP A 261 28.49 -4.86 -36.30
N ASP A 262 27.82 -4.83 -37.46
CA ASP A 262 28.14 -3.92 -38.58
C ASP A 262 27.32 -2.63 -38.50
N ILE A 263 27.79 -1.70 -37.66
CA ILE A 263 27.15 -0.38 -37.46
C ILE A 263 27.19 0.47 -38.73
N GLU A 264 28.18 0.31 -39.60
CA GLU A 264 28.25 1.05 -40.87
C GLU A 264 27.19 0.57 -41.87
N LEU A 265 26.87 -0.73 -41.87
CA LEU A 265 25.73 -1.26 -42.61
C LEU A 265 24.40 -0.78 -42.04
N VAL A 266 24.28 -0.69 -40.70
CA VAL A 266 23.13 -0.06 -40.05
C VAL A 266 22.98 1.40 -40.52
N LYS A 267 24.05 2.21 -40.51
CA LYS A 267 24.06 3.60 -41.03
C LYS A 267 23.64 3.68 -42.50
N ARG A 268 24.17 2.78 -43.34
CA ARG A 268 23.80 2.70 -44.77
C ARG A 268 22.31 2.39 -44.97
N PHE A 269 21.70 1.59 -44.11
CA PHE A 269 20.26 1.33 -44.15
C PHE A 269 19.40 2.51 -43.66
N ILE A 270 20.00 3.48 -42.95
CA ILE A 270 19.31 4.62 -42.32
C ILE A 270 19.46 5.92 -43.13
N ASP A 271 20.16 5.91 -44.26
CA ASP A 271 20.49 7.11 -45.04
C ASP A 271 19.25 8.02 -45.28
N GLY A 272 19.27 9.20 -44.66
CA GLY A 272 18.20 10.22 -44.73
C GLY A 272 16.89 9.94 -43.96
N LYS A 273 16.76 8.84 -43.19
CA LYS A 273 15.50 8.45 -42.52
C LYS A 273 15.70 7.87 -41.09
N PRO A 274 15.93 8.72 -40.07
CA PRO A 274 16.18 8.28 -38.69
C PRO A 274 15.00 7.54 -38.04
N THR A 275 13.74 7.80 -38.45
CA THR A 275 12.55 7.13 -37.88
C THR A 275 12.53 5.62 -38.10
N ILE A 276 13.32 5.11 -39.06
CA ILE A 276 13.38 3.67 -39.35
C ILE A 276 13.93 2.88 -38.15
N LEU A 277 14.88 3.45 -37.39
CA LEU A 277 15.43 2.81 -36.19
C LEU A 277 14.36 2.64 -35.10
N ASP A 278 13.55 3.66 -34.87
CA ASP A 278 12.50 3.68 -33.86
C ASP A 278 11.30 2.81 -34.25
N ASP A 279 10.94 2.84 -35.54
CA ASP A 279 9.90 1.98 -36.12
C ASP A 279 10.31 0.50 -36.05
N ALA A 280 11.59 0.22 -36.30
CA ALA A 280 12.16 -1.12 -36.18
C ALA A 280 12.54 -1.50 -34.73
N LYS A 281 12.31 -0.65 -33.73
CA LYS A 281 12.71 -0.91 -32.32
C LYS A 281 14.16 -1.42 -32.17
N ALA A 282 15.04 -0.91 -33.03
CA ALA A 282 16.42 -1.39 -33.16
C ALA A 282 17.21 -1.24 -31.85
N LEU A 283 16.95 -0.19 -31.07
CA LEU A 283 17.60 0.02 -29.78
C LEU A 283 17.13 -0.99 -28.72
N HIS A 284 15.84 -1.32 -28.67
CA HIS A 284 15.33 -2.40 -27.79
C HIS A 284 15.98 -3.74 -28.14
N TYR A 285 16.10 -4.03 -29.44
CA TYR A 285 16.77 -5.25 -29.92
C TYR A 285 18.25 -5.28 -29.56
N ALA A 286 18.98 -4.19 -29.83
CA ALA A 286 20.40 -4.09 -29.52
C ALA A 286 20.69 -4.22 -28.02
N VAL A 287 19.87 -3.59 -27.17
CA VAL A 287 19.99 -3.77 -25.71
C VAL A 287 19.66 -5.21 -25.33
N ALA A 288 18.62 -5.83 -25.92
CA ALA A 288 18.19 -7.18 -25.57
C ALA A 288 19.21 -8.27 -25.95
N PHE A 289 19.84 -8.18 -27.11
CA PHE A 289 20.58 -9.31 -27.70
C PHE A 289 22.02 -9.02 -28.14
N CYS A 290 22.40 -7.77 -28.40
CA CYS A 290 23.74 -7.45 -28.91
C CYS A 290 24.78 -7.23 -27.78
N HIS A 291 26.04 -7.05 -28.18
CA HIS A 291 27.14 -6.71 -27.28
C HIS A 291 27.05 -5.26 -26.79
N THR A 292 27.55 -5.02 -25.57
CA THR A 292 27.56 -3.71 -24.90
C THR A 292 28.19 -2.61 -25.77
N ASN A 293 29.26 -2.93 -26.51
CA ASN A 293 29.95 -2.01 -27.41
C ASN A 293 29.08 -1.56 -28.59
N VAL A 294 28.33 -2.48 -29.19
CA VAL A 294 27.41 -2.21 -30.31
C VAL A 294 26.26 -1.34 -29.83
N THR A 295 25.72 -1.63 -28.64
CA THR A 295 24.69 -0.81 -28.00
C THR A 295 25.19 0.62 -27.74
N LYS A 296 26.41 0.79 -27.21
CA LYS A 296 27.02 2.10 -26.96
C LYS A 296 27.21 2.89 -28.27
N GLN A 297 27.77 2.25 -29.30
CA GLN A 297 27.95 2.87 -30.62
C GLN A 297 26.61 3.30 -31.25
N LEU A 298 25.57 2.47 -31.15
CA LEU A 298 24.24 2.81 -31.66
C LEU A 298 23.62 4.01 -30.91
N LEU A 299 23.82 4.09 -29.59
CA LEU A 299 23.37 5.21 -28.77
C LEU A 299 24.11 6.52 -29.09
N ASP A 300 25.39 6.44 -29.45
CA ASP A 300 26.21 7.61 -29.84
C ASP A 300 25.81 8.22 -31.18
N LEU A 301 25.06 7.49 -32.02
CA LEU A 301 24.51 8.05 -33.25
C LEU A 301 23.41 9.10 -32.97
N HIS A 302 22.80 9.08 -31.77
CA HIS A 302 21.70 9.97 -31.39
C HIS A 302 20.51 9.95 -32.38
N LEU A 303 20.33 8.85 -33.12
CA LEU A 303 19.29 8.69 -34.15
C LEU A 303 18.04 7.94 -33.66
N ALA A 304 18.08 7.33 -32.47
CA ALA A 304 16.98 6.56 -31.89
C ALA A 304 16.49 7.20 -30.59
N ASP A 305 15.17 7.15 -30.36
CA ASP A 305 14.56 7.60 -29.11
C ASP A 305 14.87 6.60 -27.97
N ILE A 306 15.71 7.03 -27.04
CA ILE A 306 16.12 6.27 -25.85
C ILE A 306 14.90 5.93 -24.98
N ASN A 307 13.91 6.81 -24.91
CA ASN A 307 12.71 6.59 -24.11
C ASN A 307 11.56 6.00 -24.93
N GLY A 308 11.87 5.53 -26.15
CA GLY A 308 10.95 4.80 -27.01
C GLY A 308 10.39 3.58 -26.29
N ARG A 309 9.10 3.32 -26.50
CA ARG A 309 8.38 2.19 -25.89
C ARG A 309 8.16 1.08 -26.92
N ASP A 310 8.37 -0.17 -26.50
CA ASP A 310 8.02 -1.36 -27.29
C ASP A 310 6.50 -1.66 -27.24
N HIS A 311 6.07 -2.75 -27.85
CA HIS A 311 4.67 -3.19 -27.86
C HIS A 311 4.12 -3.54 -26.45
N ARG A 312 5.00 -3.83 -25.49
CA ARG A 312 4.70 -4.03 -24.05
C ARG A 312 4.90 -2.78 -23.22
N ASN A 313 4.99 -1.63 -23.87
CA ASN A 313 5.17 -0.35 -23.23
C ASN A 313 6.47 -0.27 -22.39
N ARG A 314 7.47 -1.10 -22.70
CA ARG A 314 8.79 -1.15 -22.05
C ARG A 314 9.74 -0.17 -22.73
N THR A 315 10.44 0.62 -21.94
CA THR A 315 11.60 1.41 -22.41
C THR A 315 12.84 0.53 -22.49
N VAL A 316 13.86 1.00 -23.19
CA VAL A 316 15.15 0.29 -23.30
C VAL A 316 15.83 0.07 -21.94
N LEU A 317 15.58 0.95 -20.97
CA LEU A 317 16.06 0.81 -19.60
C LEU A 317 15.41 -0.37 -18.87
N HIS A 318 14.14 -0.67 -19.13
CA HIS A 318 13.50 -1.89 -18.60
C HIS A 318 14.15 -3.15 -19.18
N ILE A 319 14.48 -3.15 -20.47
CA ILE A 319 15.17 -4.29 -21.11
C ILE A 319 16.59 -4.45 -20.54
N ALA A 320 17.31 -3.35 -20.32
CA ALA A 320 18.62 -3.37 -19.67
C ALA A 320 18.54 -3.92 -18.24
N ALA A 321 17.52 -3.55 -17.47
CA ALA A 321 17.26 -4.09 -16.14
C ALA A 321 16.98 -5.61 -16.16
N MET A 322 16.28 -6.11 -17.18
CA MET A 322 16.07 -7.56 -17.37
C MET A 322 17.37 -8.32 -17.64
N ARG A 323 18.33 -7.68 -18.33
CA ARG A 323 19.66 -8.26 -18.60
C ARG A 323 20.60 -8.24 -17.41
N LYS A 324 20.33 -7.44 -16.38
CA LYS A 324 21.18 -7.28 -15.19
C LYS A 324 22.60 -6.81 -15.53
N GLU A 325 22.73 -5.96 -16.55
CA GLU A 325 24.02 -5.43 -17.03
C GLU A 325 24.20 -3.96 -16.61
N PRO A 326 24.98 -3.67 -15.54
CA PRO A 326 25.08 -2.33 -14.98
C PRO A 326 25.75 -1.34 -15.94
N GLU A 327 26.68 -1.78 -16.79
CA GLU A 327 27.32 -0.91 -17.78
C GLU A 327 26.33 -0.30 -18.77
N ILE A 328 25.37 -1.10 -19.26
CA ILE A 328 24.35 -0.64 -20.20
C ILE A 328 23.37 0.29 -19.47
N ILE A 329 22.97 -0.08 -18.24
CA ILE A 329 22.09 0.73 -17.40
C ILE A 329 22.71 2.12 -17.16
N MET A 330 23.97 2.18 -16.71
CA MET A 330 24.69 3.44 -16.48
C MET A 330 24.77 4.28 -17.76
N TYR A 331 25.10 3.66 -18.89
CA TYR A 331 25.22 4.37 -20.16
C TYR A 331 23.89 4.92 -20.67
N LEU A 332 22.80 4.15 -20.52
CA LEU A 332 21.46 4.62 -20.87
C LEU A 332 21.02 5.80 -20.00
N LEU A 333 21.31 5.74 -18.69
CA LEU A 333 21.01 6.83 -17.76
C LEU A 333 21.80 8.10 -18.10
N ASP A 334 23.09 7.98 -18.43
CA ASP A 334 23.94 9.10 -18.86
C ASP A 334 23.40 9.78 -20.14
N LYS A 335 22.84 8.99 -21.06
CA LYS A 335 22.21 9.49 -22.29
C LYS A 335 20.76 9.99 -22.09
N GLY A 336 20.25 10.03 -20.85
CA GLY A 336 18.94 10.61 -20.52
C GLY A 336 17.76 9.62 -20.52
N ALA A 337 18.01 8.34 -20.27
CA ALA A 337 16.93 7.36 -20.04
C ALA A 337 16.19 7.65 -18.73
N ARG A 338 14.86 7.56 -18.75
CA ARG A 338 14.00 7.82 -17.59
C ARG A 338 13.83 6.56 -16.72
N PRO A 339 14.28 6.55 -15.45
CA PRO A 339 14.17 5.43 -14.52
C PRO A 339 12.76 5.22 -13.97
N LEU A 340 11.95 6.28 -13.85
CA LEU A 340 10.59 6.25 -13.30
C LEU A 340 9.50 5.85 -14.29
N ASP A 341 9.85 5.62 -15.56
CA ASP A 341 8.89 5.15 -16.55
C ASP A 341 8.40 3.74 -16.18
N VAL A 342 7.11 3.46 -16.41
CA VAL A 342 6.50 2.16 -16.09
C VAL A 342 6.06 1.39 -17.32
N THR A 343 6.17 0.07 -17.22
CA THR A 343 5.67 -0.94 -18.17
C THR A 343 4.14 -1.07 -18.14
N THR A 344 3.54 -1.89 -19.02
CA THR A 344 2.09 -2.22 -18.97
C THR A 344 1.64 -2.75 -17.61
N ASP A 345 2.54 -3.45 -16.93
CA ASP A 345 2.27 -4.12 -15.66
C ASP A 345 2.48 -3.15 -14.46
N GLY A 346 2.74 -1.87 -14.74
CA GLY A 346 2.93 -0.83 -13.73
C GLY A 346 4.30 -0.87 -13.04
N ARG A 347 5.26 -1.62 -13.58
CA ARG A 347 6.58 -1.81 -12.97
C ARG A 347 7.63 -0.86 -13.52
N THR A 348 8.48 -0.30 -12.66
CA THR A 348 9.69 0.47 -13.05
C THR A 348 10.87 -0.46 -13.38
N ALA A 349 11.93 0.09 -13.98
CA ALA A 349 13.16 -0.65 -14.23
C ALA A 349 13.78 -1.21 -12.93
N LEU A 350 13.74 -0.45 -11.83
CA LEU A 350 14.23 -0.91 -10.53
C LEU A 350 13.43 -2.12 -10.02
N GLN A 351 12.10 -2.05 -10.07
CA GLN A 351 11.24 -3.14 -9.61
C GLN A 351 11.47 -4.41 -10.42
N ILE A 352 11.68 -4.30 -11.73
CA ILE A 352 12.05 -5.46 -12.57
C ILE A 352 13.38 -6.08 -12.09
N ALA A 353 14.41 -5.25 -11.88
CA ALA A 353 15.72 -5.74 -11.42
C ALA A 353 15.61 -6.44 -10.04
N LYS A 354 14.86 -5.86 -9.09
CA LYS A 354 14.62 -6.47 -7.77
C LYS A 354 13.88 -7.80 -7.85
N ARG A 355 12.86 -7.91 -8.71
CA ARG A 355 12.08 -9.15 -8.89
C ARG A 355 12.87 -10.29 -9.52
N LEU A 356 13.86 -9.98 -10.35
CA LEU A 356 14.69 -10.97 -11.02
C LEU A 356 15.92 -11.39 -10.19
N THR A 357 16.20 -10.71 -9.08
CA THR A 357 17.40 -10.95 -8.26
C THR A 357 17.04 -11.76 -7.02
N ARG A 358 17.84 -12.79 -6.69
CA ARG A 358 17.67 -13.60 -5.48
C ARG A 358 18.04 -12.77 -4.25
N ALA A 359 17.27 -12.89 -3.17
CA ALA A 359 17.50 -12.11 -1.96
C ALA A 359 18.86 -12.42 -1.30
N VAL A 360 19.34 -13.67 -1.37
CA VAL A 360 20.67 -14.07 -0.88
C VAL A 360 21.79 -13.34 -1.63
N ASP A 361 21.70 -13.28 -2.96
CA ASP A 361 22.75 -12.64 -3.79
C ASP A 361 22.86 -11.14 -3.49
N TYR A 362 21.72 -10.48 -3.26
CA TYR A 362 21.68 -9.07 -2.86
C TYR A 362 22.24 -8.82 -1.45
N ARG A 363 21.91 -9.69 -0.48
CA ARG A 363 22.34 -9.56 0.93
C ARG A 363 23.77 -10.01 1.19
N SER A 364 24.38 -10.78 0.28
CA SER A 364 25.76 -11.23 0.46
C SER A 364 26.71 -10.03 0.54
N VAL A 365 27.30 -9.82 1.73
CA VAL A 365 28.37 -8.84 1.97
C VAL A 365 29.64 -9.65 2.10
N GLY A 366 30.47 -9.66 1.06
CA GLY A 366 31.67 -10.49 0.99
C GLY A 366 32.80 -9.88 0.14
N THR A 367 33.98 -10.48 0.23
CA THR A 367 35.27 -10.06 -0.37
C THR A 367 35.40 -10.35 -1.88
N ALA A 368 34.32 -10.74 -2.55
CA ALA A 368 34.26 -10.99 -3.99
C ALA A 368 33.74 -9.73 -4.72
N PRO A 369 34.02 -9.55 -6.03
CA PRO A 369 33.46 -8.43 -6.79
C PRO A 369 31.94 -8.40 -6.65
N THR A 370 31.39 -7.22 -6.36
CA THR A 370 29.95 -6.99 -6.17
C THR A 370 29.18 -7.62 -7.33
N PRO A 371 28.20 -8.52 -7.07
CA PRO A 371 27.41 -9.15 -8.12
C PRO A 371 26.79 -8.11 -9.06
N ARG A 372 26.79 -8.39 -10.37
CA ARG A 372 26.29 -7.46 -11.40
C ARG A 372 24.83 -7.06 -11.15
N GLU A 373 24.06 -7.99 -10.60
CA GLU A 373 22.67 -7.82 -10.16
C GLU A 373 22.53 -6.77 -9.08
N ARG A 374 23.40 -6.83 -8.06
CA ARG A 374 23.41 -5.87 -6.95
C ARG A 374 23.78 -4.48 -7.44
N LEU A 375 24.84 -4.36 -8.25
CA LEU A 375 25.22 -3.09 -8.87
C LEU A 375 24.10 -2.52 -9.75
N SER A 376 23.40 -3.36 -10.50
CA SER A 376 22.27 -2.93 -11.33
C SER A 376 21.13 -2.34 -10.48
N ILE A 377 20.82 -2.97 -9.35
CA ILE A 377 19.83 -2.46 -8.39
C ILE A 377 20.33 -1.16 -7.77
N GLU A 378 21.56 -1.10 -7.25
CA GLU A 378 22.13 0.10 -6.60
C GLU A 378 22.20 1.29 -7.57
N VAL A 379 22.59 1.07 -8.83
CA VAL A 379 22.61 2.12 -9.86
C VAL A 379 21.20 2.61 -10.17
N LEU A 380 20.22 1.71 -10.28
CA LEU A 380 18.82 2.09 -10.52
C LEU A 380 18.18 2.77 -9.30
N GLU A 381 18.51 2.37 -8.07
CA GLU A 381 18.12 3.04 -6.84
C GLU A 381 18.74 4.44 -6.77
N GLN A 382 20.01 4.56 -7.14
CA GLN A 382 20.68 5.84 -7.25
C GLN A 382 20.07 6.69 -8.37
N ALA A 383 19.65 6.10 -9.48
CA ALA A 383 19.01 6.82 -10.58
C ALA A 383 17.60 7.28 -10.23
N GLU A 384 16.77 6.43 -9.61
CA GLU A 384 15.45 6.81 -9.13
C GLU A 384 15.56 7.85 -8.01
N SER A 385 16.55 7.74 -7.12
CA SER A 385 16.81 8.77 -6.12
C SER A 385 17.44 10.03 -6.71
N ARG A 386 18.23 9.97 -7.79
CA ARG A 386 18.77 11.14 -8.49
C ARG A 386 17.72 11.84 -9.34
N ASP A 387 16.89 11.13 -10.09
CA ASP A 387 15.73 11.73 -10.77
C ASP A 387 14.65 12.16 -9.78
N SER A 388 14.61 11.56 -8.59
CA SER A 388 13.99 12.23 -7.46
C SER A 388 14.75 13.52 -7.17
N VAL A 389 16.07 13.54 -6.89
CA VAL A 389 16.86 14.72 -6.45
C VAL A 389 17.06 15.86 -7.47
N THR A 390 17.17 15.62 -8.79
CA THR A 390 17.21 16.67 -9.84
C THR A 390 15.82 17.19 -10.20
N GLU A 391 14.76 16.50 -9.82
CA GLU A 391 13.36 16.96 -9.85
C GLU A 391 12.82 17.26 -8.43
N VAL A 392 13.70 17.27 -7.41
CA VAL A 392 13.36 17.48 -6.00
C VAL A 392 14.17 18.64 -5.48
N THR A 393 13.52 19.78 -5.56
CA THR A 393 13.50 20.62 -4.38
C THR A 393 12.75 19.89 -3.26
N SER A 394 13.52 19.47 -2.26
CA SER A 394 13.12 19.03 -0.93
C SER A 394 11.93 18.04 -0.89
N ILE A 395 12.22 16.73 -0.91
CA ILE A 395 11.30 15.71 -0.41
C ILE A 395 11.20 15.97 1.09
N PRO A 396 9.99 16.18 1.64
CA PRO A 396 9.80 16.35 3.08
C PRO A 396 10.22 15.06 3.80
N VAL A 397 10.96 15.21 4.89
CA VAL A 397 11.55 14.14 5.71
C VAL A 397 10.54 13.03 6.06
N GLU A 398 9.26 13.37 6.12
CA GLU A 398 8.14 12.48 6.48
C GLU A 398 7.79 11.41 5.40
N MET A 399 8.21 11.59 4.14
CA MET A 399 8.08 10.56 3.08
C MET A 399 9.05 9.37 3.28
N THR A 400 10.08 9.55 4.11
CA THR A 400 11.08 8.53 4.49
C THR A 400 10.75 7.82 5.80
N SER A 401 9.58 8.12 6.41
CA SER A 401 9.15 7.45 7.64
C SER A 401 8.87 5.95 7.39
N ASP A 402 9.47 5.09 8.21
CA ASP A 402 9.22 3.64 8.24
C ASP A 402 7.81 3.29 8.76
N ASN A 403 7.05 4.31 9.21
CA ASN A 403 5.69 4.16 9.71
C ASN A 403 4.64 4.45 8.62
N PRO A 404 3.99 3.42 8.04
CA PRO A 404 3.07 3.60 6.91
C PRO A 404 1.81 4.40 7.25
N ARG A 405 1.45 4.54 8.54
CA ARG A 405 0.28 5.34 8.95
C ARG A 405 0.53 6.85 8.84
N GLU A 406 1.71 7.29 9.21
CA GLU A 406 2.11 8.70 9.12
C GLU A 406 2.28 9.12 7.67
N LYS A 407 2.90 8.24 6.86
CA LYS A 407 3.02 8.41 5.40
C LYS A 407 1.67 8.54 4.71
N LEU A 408 0.70 7.67 5.02
CA LEU A 408 -0.64 7.75 4.46
C LEU A 408 -1.39 9.03 4.88
N PHE A 409 -1.20 9.48 6.13
CA PHE A 409 -1.82 10.71 6.64
C PHE A 409 -1.25 11.96 5.95
N TYR A 410 0.08 12.05 5.83
CA TYR A 410 0.76 13.14 5.13
C TYR A 410 0.30 13.26 3.68
N LEU A 411 0.28 12.12 2.96
CA LEU A 411 -0.16 12.06 1.57
C LEU A 411 -1.60 12.52 1.37
N LYS A 412 -2.52 12.12 2.27
CA LYS A 412 -3.92 12.58 2.23
C LYS A 412 -4.04 14.09 2.43
N SER A 413 -3.33 14.63 3.42
CA SER A 413 -3.37 16.06 3.75
C SER A 413 -2.82 16.93 2.61
N ARG A 414 -1.76 16.48 1.95
CA ARG A 414 -1.13 17.18 0.83
C ARG A 414 -1.98 17.18 -0.44
N VAL A 415 -2.56 16.03 -0.81
CA VAL A 415 -3.45 15.93 -1.98
C VAL A 415 -4.70 16.78 -1.78
N TRP A 416 -5.26 16.79 -0.58
CA TRP A 416 -6.40 17.63 -0.24
C TRP A 416 -6.09 19.14 -0.37
N LEU A 417 -4.91 19.58 0.08
CA LEU A 417 -4.51 20.99 -0.06
C LEU A 417 -4.34 21.38 -1.55
N ALA A 418 -3.81 20.48 -2.37
CA ALA A 418 -3.71 20.67 -3.82
C ALA A 418 -5.08 20.74 -4.50
N GLU A 419 -6.06 19.93 -4.08
CA GLU A 419 -7.45 20.03 -4.57
C GLU A 419 -8.11 21.38 -4.24
N CYS A 420 -7.76 21.98 -3.09
CA CYS A 420 -8.30 23.28 -2.70
C CYS A 420 -7.72 24.44 -3.51
N LEU A 421 -6.40 24.40 -3.76
CA LEU A 421 -5.68 25.49 -4.43
C LEU A 421 -5.74 25.38 -5.96
N PHE A 422 -5.73 24.14 -6.49
CA PHE A 422 -5.66 23.84 -7.93
C PHE A 422 -6.63 22.69 -8.29
N PRO A 423 -7.95 22.91 -8.19
CA PRO A 423 -8.96 21.83 -8.25
C PRO A 423 -8.99 21.07 -9.58
N ALA A 424 -8.77 21.74 -10.72
CA ALA A 424 -8.83 21.08 -12.02
C ALA A 424 -7.58 20.22 -12.28
N GLU A 425 -6.43 20.71 -11.84
CA GLU A 425 -5.11 20.10 -11.98
C GLU A 425 -4.95 18.92 -11.02
N ALA A 426 -5.32 19.11 -9.75
CA ALA A 426 -5.33 18.05 -8.74
C ALA A 426 -6.28 16.92 -9.12
N LYS A 427 -7.49 17.23 -9.59
CA LYS A 427 -8.45 16.22 -10.06
C LYS A 427 -7.93 15.47 -11.30
N THR A 428 -7.20 16.14 -12.17
CA THR A 428 -6.55 15.49 -13.32
C THR A 428 -5.40 14.58 -12.88
N ALA A 429 -4.58 15.01 -11.92
CA ALA A 429 -3.51 14.19 -11.32
C ALA A 429 -4.09 12.96 -10.59
N MET A 430 -5.16 13.13 -9.82
CA MET A 430 -5.86 12.05 -9.11
C MET A 430 -6.51 11.04 -10.06
N ASN A 431 -7.07 11.51 -11.18
CA ASN A 431 -7.62 10.64 -12.23
C ASN A 431 -6.51 9.86 -12.94
N ASN A 432 -5.37 10.49 -13.21
CA ASN A 432 -4.21 9.83 -13.81
C ASN A 432 -3.57 8.79 -12.87
N ALA A 433 -3.59 9.06 -11.56
CA ALA A 433 -3.13 8.14 -10.52
C ALA A 433 -4.19 7.12 -10.08
N ASN A 434 -5.37 7.10 -10.72
CA ASN A 434 -6.49 6.18 -10.44
C ASN A 434 -6.97 6.17 -8.98
N VAL A 435 -6.92 7.31 -8.29
CA VAL A 435 -7.34 7.45 -6.88
C VAL A 435 -8.82 7.12 -6.70
N GLU A 436 -9.67 7.53 -7.64
CA GLU A 436 -11.11 7.22 -7.64
C GLU A 436 -11.38 5.72 -7.86
N GLY A 437 -10.54 5.02 -8.62
CA GLY A 437 -10.60 3.55 -8.76
C GLY A 437 -10.25 2.85 -7.46
N ALA A 438 -9.16 3.29 -6.81
CA ALA A 438 -8.77 2.79 -5.48
C ALA A 438 -9.86 3.01 -4.41
N LEU A 439 -10.57 4.16 -4.48
CA LEU A 439 -11.72 4.48 -3.62
C LEU A 439 -13.01 3.70 -3.98
N LYS A 440 -13.24 3.38 -5.27
CA LYS A 440 -14.43 2.63 -5.73
C LYS A 440 -14.35 1.14 -5.39
N PHE A 441 -13.17 0.51 -5.47
CA PHE A 441 -13.01 -0.89 -5.05
C PHE A 441 -13.27 -1.10 -3.55
N HIS A 442 -12.96 -0.10 -2.73
CA HIS A 442 -13.30 -0.07 -1.30
C HIS A 442 -14.83 -0.07 -1.04
N ARG A 443 -15.64 0.38 -2.02
CA ARG A 443 -17.11 0.33 -1.96
C ARG A 443 -17.69 -0.97 -2.53
N SER A 444 -17.04 -1.56 -3.53
CA SER A 444 -17.57 -2.72 -4.28
C SER A 444 -17.46 -4.06 -3.57
N ASN A 445 -16.55 -4.24 -2.61
CA ASN A 445 -16.48 -5.45 -1.77
C ASN A 445 -17.46 -5.44 -0.57
N SER A 446 -18.38 -4.47 -0.51
CA SER A 446 -19.39 -4.41 0.56
C SER A 446 -20.74 -5.07 0.22
N CYS A 447 -20.89 -5.72 -0.95
CA CYS A 447 -22.19 -6.25 -1.35
C CYS A 447 -22.12 -7.61 -2.06
N ALA A 448 -22.03 -8.69 -1.26
CA ALA A 448 -22.74 -9.94 -1.50
C ALA A 448 -22.83 -10.77 -0.20
N GLY A 449 -24.00 -10.72 0.45
CA GLY A 449 -24.54 -11.87 1.20
C GLY A 449 -23.99 -12.23 2.59
N SER A 450 -23.88 -11.30 3.55
CA SER A 450 -24.18 -11.58 4.98
C SER A 450 -24.27 -10.28 5.77
N LYS A 451 -25.35 -10.09 6.54
CA LYS A 451 -25.53 -8.92 7.42
C LYS A 451 -24.54 -8.99 8.59
N ARG A 452 -23.34 -8.43 8.42
CA ARG A 452 -22.45 -8.10 9.54
C ARG A 452 -22.73 -6.70 10.06
N SER A 453 -22.81 -6.57 11.39
CA SER A 453 -23.04 -5.34 12.13
C SER A 453 -21.74 -4.55 12.25
N ALA A 454 -21.82 -3.22 12.35
CA ALA A 454 -20.69 -2.29 12.50
C ALA A 454 -19.74 -2.55 13.70
N CYS A 455 -20.04 -3.55 14.54
CA CYS A 455 -19.26 -3.92 15.71
C CYS A 455 -18.07 -4.87 15.41
N ASP A 456 -18.01 -5.51 14.24
CA ASP A 456 -16.96 -6.50 13.95
C ASP A 456 -15.63 -5.91 13.41
N VAL A 457 -15.55 -4.59 13.21
CA VAL A 457 -14.35 -3.92 12.67
C VAL A 457 -13.32 -3.55 13.76
N ILE A 458 -13.70 -3.60 15.05
CA ILE A 458 -12.89 -2.99 16.13
C ILE A 458 -11.89 -3.97 16.78
N LYS A 459 -12.00 -5.29 16.54
CA LYS A 459 -11.19 -6.32 17.23
C LYS A 459 -10.09 -7.00 16.41
N ALA A 460 -9.89 -6.65 15.14
CA ALA A 460 -8.80 -7.24 14.36
C ALA A 460 -7.46 -6.49 14.60
N PRO A 461 -6.32 -7.19 14.73
CA PRO A 461 -5.00 -6.56 14.69
C PRO A 461 -4.87 -5.78 13.38
N PHE A 462 -4.30 -4.58 13.42
CA PHE A 462 -4.05 -3.83 12.18
C PHE A 462 -2.95 -4.54 11.38
N LYS A 463 -3.36 -5.40 10.45
CA LYS A 463 -2.60 -5.69 9.24
C LYS A 463 -2.96 -4.59 8.25
N MET A 464 -1.96 -3.88 7.72
CA MET A 464 -2.19 -3.05 6.53
C MET A 464 -2.88 -3.92 5.49
N THR A 465 -4.04 -3.49 5.03
CA THR A 465 -4.71 -4.20 3.95
C THR A 465 -4.01 -3.86 2.65
N GLU A 466 -4.07 -4.74 1.65
CA GLU A 466 -3.58 -4.47 0.30
C GLU A 466 -4.23 -3.19 -0.29
N GLU A 467 -5.43 -2.85 0.19
CA GLU A 467 -6.20 -1.67 -0.19
C GLU A 467 -5.62 -0.37 0.39
N ASP A 468 -5.14 -0.39 1.64
CA ASP A 468 -4.45 0.76 2.26
C ASP A 468 -3.13 1.06 1.51
N PHE A 469 -2.43 0.02 1.06
CA PHE A 469 -1.20 0.15 0.26
C PHE A 469 -1.48 0.69 -1.15
N ARG A 470 -2.56 0.22 -1.80
CA ARG A 470 -3.02 0.76 -3.10
C ARG A 470 -3.44 2.23 -3.00
N LEU A 471 -4.16 2.62 -1.95
CA LEU A 471 -4.53 4.02 -1.71
C LEU A 471 -3.29 4.88 -1.42
N MET A 472 -2.36 4.38 -0.62
CA MET A 472 -1.10 5.07 -0.32
C MET A 472 -0.28 5.27 -1.60
N ASN A 473 -0.14 4.25 -2.44
CA ASN A 473 0.57 4.35 -3.73
C ASN A 473 -0.13 5.28 -4.71
N ALA A 474 -1.46 5.27 -4.78
CA ALA A 474 -2.21 6.18 -5.63
C ALA A 474 -2.06 7.65 -5.19
N LEU A 475 -2.08 7.91 -3.87
CA LEU A 475 -1.85 9.26 -3.33
C LEU A 475 -0.40 9.70 -3.50
N ALA A 476 0.58 8.81 -3.28
CA ALA A 476 1.99 9.08 -3.55
C ALA A 476 2.21 9.43 -5.04
N THR A 477 1.64 8.63 -5.95
CA THR A 477 1.71 8.89 -7.40
C THR A 477 1.06 10.22 -7.78
N THR A 478 -0.08 10.56 -7.17
CA THR A 478 -0.74 11.87 -7.37
C THR A 478 0.17 13.02 -6.96
N VAL A 479 0.82 12.88 -5.81
CA VAL A 479 1.74 13.87 -5.27
C VAL A 479 2.99 14.02 -6.14
N THR A 480 3.58 12.91 -6.60
CA THR A 480 4.72 12.91 -7.52
C THR A 480 4.38 13.55 -8.86
N LEU A 481 3.19 13.26 -9.43
CA LEU A 481 2.72 13.91 -10.66
C LEU A 481 2.53 15.43 -10.43
N GLY A 482 2.00 15.84 -9.28
CA GLY A 482 1.87 17.26 -8.92
C GLY A 482 3.22 17.97 -8.80
N MET A 483 4.23 17.32 -8.19
CA MET A 483 5.60 17.85 -8.11
C MET A 483 6.24 17.99 -9.49
N ARG A 484 6.00 17.03 -10.37
CA ARG A 484 6.58 16.98 -11.72
C ARG A 484 6.02 18.07 -12.64
N PHE A 485 4.71 18.30 -12.61
CA PHE A 485 4.06 19.27 -13.51
C PHE A 485 4.01 20.69 -12.92
N PHE A 486 4.02 20.85 -11.60
CA PHE A 486 3.94 22.16 -10.94
C PHE A 486 4.94 22.26 -9.77
N PRO A 487 6.25 22.22 -10.05
CA PRO A 487 7.29 22.15 -9.04
C PRO A 487 7.30 23.37 -8.12
N ARG A 488 7.07 24.59 -8.63
CA ARG A 488 7.03 25.82 -7.81
C ARG A 488 5.78 25.86 -6.94
N CYS A 489 4.62 25.46 -7.46
CA CYS A 489 3.41 25.31 -6.65
C CYS A 489 3.57 24.26 -5.55
N SER A 490 4.23 23.13 -5.85
CA SER A 490 4.43 22.04 -4.90
C SER A 490 5.35 22.42 -3.74
N LYS A 491 6.38 23.22 -3.99
CA LYS A 491 7.22 23.82 -2.94
C LYS A 491 6.42 24.69 -1.98
N LEU A 492 5.52 25.53 -2.50
CA LEU A 492 4.69 26.40 -1.67
C LEU A 492 3.68 25.59 -0.83
N ILE A 493 3.14 24.51 -1.39
CA ILE A 493 2.29 23.54 -0.68
C ILE A 493 3.08 22.88 0.46
N ASN A 494 4.29 22.39 0.20
CA ASN A 494 5.15 21.78 1.23
C ASN A 494 5.51 22.80 2.31
N LYS A 495 5.93 24.00 1.92
CA LYS A 495 6.23 25.10 2.85
C LYS A 495 5.04 25.46 3.74
N ILE A 496 3.81 25.35 3.23
CA ILE A 496 2.58 25.54 4.02
C ILE A 496 2.28 24.37 4.96
N LEU A 497 2.59 23.14 4.54
CA LEU A 497 2.41 21.95 5.37
C LEU A 497 3.45 21.90 6.49
N ASP A 498 4.68 22.36 6.22
CA ASP A 498 5.82 22.38 7.14
C ASP A 498 5.79 23.59 8.09
N GLU A 499 5.47 24.80 7.61
CA GLU A 499 5.43 26.05 8.41
C GLU A 499 4.02 26.43 8.89
N GLY A 500 2.95 25.87 8.31
CA GLY A 500 1.57 26.24 8.61
C GLY A 500 1.12 27.58 8.00
N LEU A 501 -0.01 27.59 7.26
CA LEU A 501 -0.63 28.80 6.65
C LEU A 501 -0.84 29.97 7.63
N SER A 502 -0.94 29.68 8.93
CA SER A 502 -1.14 30.68 9.97
C SER A 502 0.12 31.42 10.37
N ASP A 503 1.27 30.78 10.38
CA ASP A 503 2.52 31.42 10.81
C ASP A 503 3.00 32.41 9.73
N ARG A 504 2.77 32.10 8.45
CA ARG A 504 3.01 33.05 7.33
C ARG A 504 2.07 34.26 7.34
N LEU A 505 0.85 34.13 7.85
CA LEU A 505 -0.11 35.23 7.98
C LEU A 505 0.08 36.05 9.27
N THR A 506 0.86 35.57 10.25
CA THR A 506 0.99 36.19 11.59
C THR A 506 2.39 36.66 11.95
N ALA A 507 3.40 36.44 11.11
CA ALA A 507 4.75 36.92 11.34
C ALA A 507 4.84 38.46 11.27
N GLU A 508 4.69 39.14 12.41
CA GLU A 508 4.90 40.60 12.61
C GLU A 508 3.86 41.56 11.99
N LEU A 509 2.55 41.26 11.97
CA LEU A 509 1.53 42.22 11.46
C LEU A 509 0.35 42.42 12.42
N ASP A 510 0.05 43.68 12.72
CA ASP A 510 -0.87 44.11 13.77
C ASP A 510 -2.31 44.40 13.26
N THR A 511 -2.56 44.57 11.96
CA THR A 511 -3.89 44.98 11.44
C THR A 511 -4.59 43.97 10.51
N SER A 512 -5.92 44.05 10.43
CA SER A 512 -6.75 43.19 9.53
C SER A 512 -6.52 43.48 8.04
N GLU A 513 -6.06 44.69 7.69
CA GLU A 513 -5.79 45.09 6.31
C GLU A 513 -4.45 44.52 5.84
N GLU A 514 -3.43 44.52 6.70
CA GLU A 514 -2.13 43.89 6.44
C GLU A 514 -2.23 42.37 6.28
N ARG A 515 -3.08 41.69 7.08
CA ARG A 515 -3.36 40.26 6.91
C ARG A 515 -4.07 39.94 5.59
N LYS A 516 -4.96 40.82 5.12
CA LYS A 516 -5.57 40.70 3.79
C LYS A 516 -4.55 40.92 2.68
N ASN A 517 -3.69 41.93 2.82
CA ASN A 517 -2.64 42.21 1.84
C ASN A 517 -1.65 41.06 1.74
N ARG A 518 -1.23 40.47 2.88
CA ARG A 518 -0.31 39.32 2.88
C ARG A 518 -0.96 38.02 2.41
N PHE A 519 -2.26 37.84 2.65
CA PHE A 519 -3.01 36.75 2.04
C PHE A 519 -3.08 36.91 0.51
N ASN A 520 -3.32 38.14 0.03
CA ASN A 520 -3.28 38.46 -1.38
C ASN A 520 -1.88 38.24 -1.98
N GLU A 521 -0.81 38.63 -1.28
CA GLU A 521 0.58 38.34 -1.69
C GLU A 521 0.86 36.84 -1.76
N ILE A 522 0.43 36.04 -0.78
CA ILE A 522 0.59 34.57 -0.82
C ILE A 522 -0.19 33.98 -1.99
N MET A 523 -1.38 34.50 -2.29
CA MET A 523 -2.18 34.07 -3.43
C MET A 523 -1.60 34.53 -4.77
N GLU A 524 -0.95 35.70 -4.81
CA GLU A 524 -0.17 36.19 -5.93
C GLU A 524 1.08 35.33 -6.15
N ASP A 525 1.80 34.93 -5.10
CA ASP A 525 2.92 33.98 -5.15
C ASP A 525 2.49 32.65 -5.76
N PHE A 526 1.32 32.12 -5.36
CA PHE A 526 0.75 30.90 -5.96
C PHE A 526 0.37 31.09 -7.42
N SER A 527 -0.21 32.24 -7.77
CA SER A 527 -0.60 32.55 -9.15
C SER A 527 0.61 32.74 -10.07
N LEU A 528 1.66 33.39 -9.56
CA LEU A 528 2.93 33.58 -10.24
C LEU A 528 3.67 32.25 -10.41
N ALA A 529 3.82 31.48 -9.33
CA ALA A 529 4.41 30.14 -9.37
C ALA A 529 3.70 29.22 -10.37
N PHE A 530 2.36 29.26 -10.39
CA PHE A 530 1.56 28.51 -11.35
C PHE A 530 1.77 28.99 -12.79
N THR A 531 1.83 30.31 -13.01
CA THR A 531 2.03 30.89 -14.34
C THR A 531 3.43 30.59 -14.88
N GLU A 532 4.44 30.56 -14.02
CA GLU A 532 5.81 30.17 -14.35
C GLU A 532 5.92 28.67 -14.66
N ASP A 533 5.41 27.80 -13.78
CA ASP A 533 5.36 26.34 -14.02
C ASP A 533 4.63 26.03 -15.34
N LYS A 534 3.54 26.74 -15.61
CA LYS A 534 2.76 26.64 -16.85
C LYS A 534 3.53 27.11 -18.09
N LYS A 535 4.29 28.20 -18.00
CA LYS A 535 5.12 28.70 -19.11
C LYS A 535 6.24 27.73 -19.43
N GLU A 536 6.94 27.19 -18.43
CA GLU A 536 7.99 26.18 -18.63
C GLU A 536 7.43 24.90 -19.28
N LEU A 537 6.22 24.46 -18.87
CA LEU A 537 5.52 23.35 -19.53
C LEU A 537 5.16 23.62 -21.01
N GLU A 538 4.86 24.87 -21.36
CA GLU A 538 4.58 25.30 -22.74
C GLU A 538 5.86 25.40 -23.58
N TYR A 539 6.98 25.86 -23.02
CA TYR A 539 8.29 25.90 -23.68
C TYR A 539 8.91 24.51 -23.86
N ALA A 540 8.61 23.56 -22.96
CA ALA A 540 9.01 22.16 -23.08
C ALA A 540 8.23 21.36 -24.14
N SER A 541 7.21 21.95 -24.76
CA SER A 541 6.47 21.36 -25.88
C SER A 541 7.06 21.84 -27.22
N PRO A 542 7.59 20.97 -28.10
CA PRO A 542 8.18 21.40 -29.36
C PRO A 542 7.14 22.10 -30.25
N SER A 543 7.52 23.25 -30.80
CA SER A 543 6.75 24.00 -31.79
C SER A 543 6.32 23.10 -32.94
N ALA A 544 5.01 23.07 -33.18
CA ALA A 544 4.36 22.23 -34.16
C ALA A 544 4.87 22.49 -35.58
N SER A 545 5.62 21.53 -36.14
CA SER A 545 5.58 21.26 -37.57
C SER A 545 4.83 19.95 -37.81
N THR A 546 3.94 20.02 -38.77
CA THR A 546 2.87 19.09 -39.07
C THR A 546 3.36 17.74 -39.59
N SER A 547 3.10 16.66 -38.86
CA SER A 547 2.64 15.39 -39.44
C SER A 547 1.94 14.53 -38.38
N LYS A 548 0.88 13.84 -38.81
CA LYS A 548 -0.12 13.21 -37.95
C LYS A 548 0.31 11.80 -37.53
N SER A 549 -0.05 11.46 -36.28
CA SER A 549 -0.04 10.13 -35.61
C SER A 549 1.20 9.92 -34.72
N THR A 550 1.14 9.62 -33.42
CA THR A 550 0.18 8.77 -32.68
C THR A 550 -0.35 9.41 -31.38
N ARG A 551 -1.58 8.99 -31.03
CA ARG A 551 -2.49 9.58 -30.05
C ARG A 551 -2.50 8.75 -28.76
N ARG A 552 -1.86 9.21 -27.67
CA ARG A 552 -2.39 9.05 -26.29
C ARG A 552 -1.73 10.01 -25.29
N GLY A 553 -0.40 10.17 -25.32
CA GLY A 553 0.30 11.21 -24.53
C GLY A 553 0.01 12.63 -25.02
N SER A 554 -0.01 12.83 -26.34
CA SER A 554 -0.39 14.11 -26.96
C SER A 554 -1.86 14.46 -26.72
N LYS A 555 -2.75 13.51 -26.38
CA LYS A 555 -4.15 13.83 -26.02
C LYS A 555 -4.30 14.27 -24.57
N ALA A 556 -3.42 13.86 -23.66
CA ALA A 556 -3.41 14.36 -22.29
C ALA A 556 -2.84 15.78 -22.25
N ALA A 557 -1.66 16.00 -22.86
CA ALA A 557 -1.09 17.33 -23.03
C ALA A 557 -1.98 18.24 -23.89
N LYS A 558 -2.54 17.78 -25.02
CA LYS A 558 -3.54 18.57 -25.78
C LYS A 558 -4.90 18.67 -25.08
N ARG A 559 -5.35 17.77 -24.20
CA ARG A 559 -6.56 18.05 -23.38
C ARG A 559 -6.25 19.10 -22.32
N PHE A 560 -5.05 19.09 -21.78
CA PHE A 560 -4.57 20.13 -20.86
C PHE A 560 -4.38 21.49 -21.57
N LEU A 561 -3.94 21.49 -22.83
CA LEU A 561 -3.62 22.68 -23.64
C LEU A 561 -4.78 23.19 -24.53
N MET A 562 -5.70 22.32 -24.98
CA MET A 562 -6.84 22.67 -25.85
C MET A 562 -8.05 23.15 -25.03
N THR A 563 -8.08 22.85 -23.73
CA THR A 563 -8.98 23.49 -22.76
C THR A 563 -8.56 24.95 -22.46
N ARG A 564 -7.53 25.46 -23.15
CA ARG A 564 -6.94 26.79 -22.94
C ARG A 564 -7.27 27.87 -23.98
N VAL A 565 -7.93 27.55 -25.09
CA VAL A 565 -8.45 28.62 -26.00
C VAL A 565 -9.83 29.11 -25.54
N LEU A 566 -10.59 28.30 -24.80
CA LEU A 566 -11.92 28.66 -24.29
C LEU A 566 -11.93 29.30 -22.89
N MET A 567 -10.80 29.33 -22.20
CA MET A 567 -10.71 29.79 -20.79
C MET A 567 -9.63 30.84 -20.54
N SER A 568 -9.12 31.51 -21.58
CA SER A 568 -8.42 32.80 -21.37
C SER A 568 -9.37 33.87 -20.83
N THR A 569 -10.69 33.70 -21.01
CA THR A 569 -11.73 34.58 -20.47
C THR A 569 -12.12 34.21 -19.04
N VAL A 570 -11.77 33.01 -18.55
CA VAL A 570 -12.23 32.49 -17.26
C VAL A 570 -11.33 32.88 -16.08
N VAL A 571 -10.07 33.22 -16.32
CA VAL A 571 -9.19 33.76 -15.27
C VAL A 571 -9.61 35.19 -14.89
N ASP A 572 -10.03 36.01 -15.86
CA ASP A 572 -10.63 37.33 -15.57
C ASP A 572 -12.08 37.22 -15.03
N LEU A 573 -12.83 36.19 -15.44
CA LEU A 573 -14.16 35.91 -14.88
C LEU A 573 -14.11 35.30 -13.47
N ASN A 574 -13.00 34.69 -13.04
CA ASN A 574 -12.91 34.07 -11.70
C ASN A 574 -12.51 35.05 -10.59
N LEU A 575 -11.81 36.15 -10.88
CA LEU A 575 -11.65 37.22 -9.89
C LEU A 575 -12.99 37.93 -9.63
N ASN A 576 -13.79 38.11 -10.68
CA ASN A 576 -15.15 38.62 -10.55
C ASN A 576 -16.12 37.57 -9.99
N GLN A 577 -15.98 36.26 -10.24
CA GLN A 577 -16.82 35.24 -9.60
C GLN A 577 -16.46 35.03 -8.13
N VAL A 578 -15.21 35.20 -7.69
CA VAL A 578 -14.86 35.16 -6.26
C VAL A 578 -15.39 36.40 -5.54
N THR A 579 -15.36 37.58 -6.19
CA THR A 579 -15.93 38.83 -5.66
C THR A 579 -17.46 38.87 -5.75
N ILE A 580 -18.06 38.29 -6.81
CA ILE A 580 -19.52 38.10 -6.99
C ILE A 580 -20.02 36.92 -6.15
N MET A 581 -19.21 35.91 -5.83
CA MET A 581 -19.56 34.90 -4.82
C MET A 581 -19.49 35.51 -3.42
N PHE A 582 -18.58 36.44 -3.13
CA PHE A 582 -18.64 37.24 -1.89
C PHE A 582 -19.84 38.21 -1.85
N ARG A 583 -20.22 38.85 -2.97
CA ARG A 583 -21.42 39.73 -3.06
C ARG A 583 -22.75 38.98 -3.12
N ARG A 584 -22.84 37.85 -3.84
CA ARG A 584 -24.01 36.96 -3.87
C ARG A 584 -24.17 36.23 -2.55
N LYS A 585 -23.08 35.90 -1.83
CA LYS A 585 -23.17 35.35 -0.48
C LYS A 585 -23.70 36.38 0.53
N HIS A 586 -23.58 37.68 0.27
CA HIS A 586 -24.24 38.72 1.09
C HIS A 586 -25.75 38.83 0.79
N ASN A 587 -26.18 38.74 -0.48
CA ASN A 587 -27.62 38.74 -0.84
C ASN A 587 -28.32 37.37 -0.63
N SER A 588 -27.58 36.26 -0.69
CA SER A 588 -28.08 34.92 -0.37
C SER A 588 -28.10 34.66 1.13
N GLN A 589 -27.31 35.37 1.94
CA GLN A 589 -27.47 35.39 3.39
C GLN A 589 -28.79 36.07 3.77
N GLU A 590 -29.23 37.12 3.08
CA GLU A 590 -30.51 37.79 3.35
C GLU A 590 -31.75 36.97 2.92
N GLN A 591 -31.63 36.15 1.85
CA GLN A 591 -32.66 35.18 1.45
C GLN A 591 -32.62 33.88 2.28
N GLN A 592 -31.44 33.42 2.70
CA GLN A 592 -31.29 32.26 3.61
C GLN A 592 -31.62 32.62 5.06
N ASP A 593 -31.44 33.86 5.51
CA ASP A 593 -31.87 34.32 6.82
C ASP A 593 -33.40 34.49 6.82
N ASN A 594 -34.02 34.92 5.71
CA ASN A 594 -35.49 34.91 5.58
C ASN A 594 -36.08 33.49 5.47
N GLN A 595 -35.44 32.57 4.74
CA GLN A 595 -35.84 31.16 4.73
C GLN A 595 -35.54 30.47 6.07
N ALA A 596 -34.44 30.77 6.74
CA ALA A 596 -34.10 30.23 8.05
C ALA A 596 -34.99 30.81 9.16
N VAL A 597 -35.44 32.07 9.06
CA VAL A 597 -36.47 32.62 9.97
C VAL A 597 -37.83 31.98 9.71
N GLN A 598 -38.15 31.59 8.47
CA GLN A 598 -39.39 30.91 8.11
C GLN A 598 -39.37 29.40 8.43
N GLU A 599 -38.19 28.77 8.32
CA GLU A 599 -37.89 27.39 8.72
C GLU A 599 -37.77 27.28 10.25
N GLN A 600 -37.18 28.28 10.93
CA GLN A 600 -37.14 28.41 12.38
C GLN A 600 -38.55 28.67 12.92
N LYS A 601 -39.39 29.51 12.27
CA LYS A 601 -40.83 29.59 12.59
C LYS A 601 -41.55 28.25 12.40
N ARG A 602 -41.14 27.43 11.43
CA ARG A 602 -41.68 26.07 11.20
C ARG A 602 -41.19 25.05 12.23
N LEU A 603 -39.95 25.19 12.70
CA LEU A 603 -39.31 24.37 13.72
C LEU A 603 -39.76 24.74 15.14
N ASP A 604 -40.01 26.02 15.40
CA ASP A 604 -40.64 26.53 16.61
C ASP A 604 -42.11 26.08 16.67
N LEU A 605 -42.80 26.02 15.51
CA LEU A 605 -44.14 25.41 15.38
C LEU A 605 -44.11 23.87 15.52
N ALA A 606 -42.97 23.22 15.24
CA ALA A 606 -42.75 21.79 15.46
C ALA A 606 -42.28 21.46 16.90
N GLN A 607 -41.85 22.46 17.68
CA GLN A 607 -41.56 22.34 19.11
C GLN A 607 -42.82 22.38 19.99
N GLU A 608 -44.00 22.63 19.41
CA GLU A 608 -45.29 22.46 20.08
C GLU A 608 -45.93 21.07 19.85
N LEU A 609 -45.12 20.02 19.60
CA LEU A 609 -45.57 18.63 19.75
C LEU A 609 -45.56 18.24 21.24
N PRO A 610 -46.66 17.68 21.78
CA PRO A 610 -46.96 17.73 23.20
C PRO A 610 -45.95 16.95 24.05
N ARG A 611 -45.53 17.57 25.17
CA ARG A 611 -44.67 17.00 26.23
C ARG A 611 -45.08 15.60 26.70
N ASP A 612 -46.29 15.16 26.39
CA ASP A 612 -46.83 13.85 26.73
C ASP A 612 -46.27 12.70 25.88
N ARG A 613 -45.95 12.93 24.60
CA ARG A 613 -45.36 11.89 23.72
C ARG A 613 -43.98 11.45 24.19
N PHE A 614 -43.18 12.37 24.72
CA PHE A 614 -41.84 12.07 25.26
C PHE A 614 -41.90 11.36 26.61
N LYS A 615 -42.93 11.61 27.43
CA LYS A 615 -43.18 10.87 28.67
C LYS A 615 -43.58 9.42 28.38
N GLU A 616 -44.38 9.20 27.33
CA GLU A 616 -44.77 7.86 26.87
C GLU A 616 -43.56 7.03 26.44
N GLN A 617 -42.65 7.58 25.62
CA GLN A 617 -41.46 6.83 25.17
C GLN A 617 -40.49 6.47 26.30
N VAL A 618 -40.38 7.31 27.34
CA VAL A 618 -39.62 6.96 28.56
C VAL A 618 -40.31 5.83 29.33
N LYS A 619 -41.64 5.83 29.39
CA LYS A 619 -42.43 4.74 30.00
C LYS A 619 -42.29 3.45 29.20
N ASP A 620 -42.32 3.51 27.88
CA ASP A 620 -42.15 2.36 26.98
C ASP A 620 -40.76 1.77 27.13
N LEU A 621 -39.72 2.61 27.11
CA LEU A 621 -38.34 2.16 27.33
C LEU A 621 -38.19 1.51 28.71
N ARG A 622 -38.78 2.11 29.75
CA ARG A 622 -38.79 1.54 31.10
C ARG A 622 -39.47 0.16 31.12
N ALA A 623 -40.61 0.01 30.44
CA ALA A 623 -41.34 -1.26 30.39
C ALA A 623 -40.54 -2.39 29.73
N VAL A 624 -39.79 -2.10 28.66
CA VAL A 624 -39.05 -3.13 27.90
C VAL A 624 -37.71 -3.54 28.51
N ILE A 625 -37.19 -2.82 29.52
CA ILE A 625 -35.90 -3.09 30.19
C ILE A 625 -36.07 -3.81 31.54
N VAL A 626 -37.29 -3.89 32.07
CA VAL A 626 -37.60 -4.63 33.30
C VAL A 626 -37.54 -6.15 33.03
N PRO A 627 -37.02 -6.99 33.96
CA PRO A 627 -36.68 -6.68 35.35
C PRO A 627 -35.25 -6.15 35.55
N LEU A 628 -35.13 -5.02 36.25
CA LEU A 628 -33.87 -4.50 36.78
C LEU A 628 -33.83 -4.69 38.30
N SER A 629 -32.68 -5.09 38.84
CA SER A 629 -32.46 -5.24 40.29
C SER A 629 -31.19 -4.50 40.74
N GLY A 630 -31.11 -4.19 42.03
CA GLY A 630 -29.93 -3.58 42.66
C GLY A 630 -29.50 -2.25 42.02
N ARG A 631 -28.19 -2.10 41.80
CA ARG A 631 -27.56 -0.88 41.27
C ARG A 631 -28.09 -0.47 39.89
N SER A 632 -28.46 -1.43 39.05
CA SER A 632 -29.01 -1.16 37.71
C SER A 632 -30.34 -0.42 37.76
N SER A 633 -31.16 -0.66 38.78
CA SER A 633 -32.43 0.05 38.98
C SER A 633 -32.20 1.52 39.35
N LEU A 634 -31.21 1.80 40.21
CA LEU A 634 -30.84 3.16 40.61
C LEU A 634 -30.24 3.95 39.44
N PHE A 635 -29.40 3.31 38.61
CA PHE A 635 -28.82 3.92 37.43
C PHE A 635 -29.88 4.30 36.39
N CYS A 636 -30.85 3.41 36.12
CA CYS A 636 -31.89 3.59 35.12
C CYS A 636 -33.06 4.50 35.59
N ASN A 637 -32.74 5.68 36.13
CA ASN A 637 -33.72 6.72 36.43
C ASN A 637 -34.26 7.40 35.15
N ASN A 638 -35.30 8.24 35.27
CA ASN A 638 -35.94 8.86 34.09
C ASN A 638 -34.98 9.76 33.29
N ALA A 639 -34.07 10.45 33.97
CA ALA A 639 -33.00 11.23 33.36
C ALA A 639 -32.09 10.35 32.50
N CYS A 640 -31.64 9.21 33.04
CA CYS A 640 -30.86 8.23 32.30
C CYS A 640 -31.60 7.73 31.06
N LEU A 641 -32.83 7.26 31.20
CA LEU A 641 -33.61 6.75 30.07
C LEU A 641 -33.76 7.79 28.96
N ARG A 642 -33.98 9.06 29.34
CA ARG A 642 -34.06 10.18 28.39
C ARG A 642 -32.77 10.35 27.58
N ARG A 643 -31.59 10.33 28.21
CA ARG A 643 -30.31 10.48 27.48
C ARG A 643 -30.10 9.38 26.44
N TYR A 644 -30.46 8.15 26.76
CA TYR A 644 -30.35 7.03 25.81
C TYR A 644 -31.35 7.17 24.65
N LEU A 645 -32.56 7.66 24.93
CA LEU A 645 -33.53 8.00 23.89
C LEU A 645 -33.01 9.10 22.98
N GLU A 646 -32.56 10.22 23.55
CA GLU A 646 -32.03 11.36 22.80
C GLU A 646 -30.85 10.96 21.90
N ALA A 647 -29.89 10.20 22.43
CA ALA A 647 -28.74 9.71 21.68
C ALA A 647 -29.10 8.74 20.53
N ARG A 648 -30.32 8.22 20.50
CA ARG A 648 -30.83 7.32 19.44
C ARG A 648 -32.08 7.88 18.77
N ASN A 649 -32.22 9.21 18.74
CA ASN A 649 -33.33 9.92 18.09
C ASN A 649 -34.70 9.39 18.52
N TRP A 650 -34.87 9.18 19.83
CA TRP A 650 -36.07 8.69 20.49
C TRP A 650 -36.57 7.31 20.02
N ASN A 651 -35.69 6.48 19.46
CA ASN A 651 -36.00 5.12 19.07
C ASN A 651 -35.87 4.14 20.26
N VAL A 652 -36.99 3.65 20.77
CA VAL A 652 -37.04 2.78 21.97
C VAL A 652 -36.18 1.52 21.81
N HIS A 653 -36.25 0.80 20.68
CA HIS A 653 -35.48 -0.44 20.49
C HIS A 653 -33.96 -0.21 20.44
N LYS A 654 -33.51 0.82 19.70
CA LYS A 654 -32.08 1.17 19.63
C LYS A 654 -31.55 1.66 20.98
N SER A 655 -32.38 2.40 21.72
CA SER A 655 -32.06 2.90 23.06
C SER A 655 -31.95 1.76 24.07
N LYS A 656 -32.88 0.80 24.01
CA LYS A 656 -32.84 -0.43 24.83
C LYS A 656 -31.51 -1.16 24.64
N LYS A 657 -31.14 -1.45 23.39
CA LYS A 657 -29.90 -2.17 23.07
C LYS A 657 -28.66 -1.47 23.65
N MET A 658 -28.54 -0.17 23.45
CA MET A 658 -27.42 0.62 23.95
C MET A 658 -27.37 0.66 25.49
N LEU A 659 -28.54 0.74 26.14
CA LEU A 659 -28.62 0.71 27.60
C LEU A 659 -28.24 -0.66 28.16
N GLU A 660 -28.72 -1.76 27.56
CA GLU A 660 -28.35 -3.13 27.96
C GLU A 660 -26.83 -3.37 27.84
N GLU A 661 -26.21 -2.90 26.75
CA GLU A 661 -24.77 -2.93 26.57
C GLU A 661 -24.03 -2.13 27.66
N THR A 662 -24.58 -0.98 28.08
CA THR A 662 -24.00 -0.19 29.17
C THR A 662 -24.15 -0.88 30.52
N LEU A 663 -25.31 -1.46 30.83
CA LEU A 663 -25.52 -2.19 32.08
C LEU A 663 -24.56 -3.38 32.19
N LYS A 664 -24.33 -4.10 31.09
CA LYS A 664 -23.34 -5.17 31.02
C LYS A 664 -21.92 -4.65 31.25
N TRP A 665 -21.54 -3.54 30.61
CA TRP A 665 -20.24 -2.91 30.81
C TRP A 665 -20.04 -2.44 32.25
N ARG A 666 -21.04 -1.81 32.88
CA ARG A 666 -20.96 -1.38 34.29
C ARG A 666 -20.81 -2.56 35.24
N ALA A 667 -21.46 -3.70 34.96
CA ALA A 667 -21.31 -4.90 35.78
C ALA A 667 -19.87 -5.46 35.75
N THR A 668 -19.16 -5.32 34.63
CA THR A 668 -17.78 -5.83 34.49
C THR A 668 -16.72 -4.80 34.85
N PHE A 669 -16.86 -3.56 34.39
CA PHE A 669 -15.89 -2.48 34.58
C PHE A 669 -16.00 -1.81 35.96
N LYS A 670 -17.19 -1.84 36.55
CA LYS A 670 -17.52 -1.30 37.89
C LYS A 670 -17.04 0.14 38.13
N PRO A 671 -17.51 1.12 37.33
CA PRO A 671 -17.12 2.54 37.49
C PRO A 671 -17.28 3.05 38.92
N GLU A 672 -18.38 2.68 39.59
CA GLU A 672 -18.68 3.10 40.96
C GLU A 672 -17.76 2.52 42.04
N ASP A 673 -16.99 1.48 41.73
CA ASP A 673 -16.09 0.82 42.69
C ASP A 673 -14.63 1.34 42.57
N ILE A 674 -14.32 2.19 41.58
CA ILE A 674 -13.00 2.80 41.42
C ILE A 674 -12.75 3.77 42.60
N ARG A 675 -11.55 3.70 43.19
CA ARG A 675 -11.14 4.54 44.33
C ARG A 675 -9.88 5.34 44.00
N TRP A 676 -9.74 6.53 44.58
CA TRP A 676 -8.64 7.45 44.28
C TRP A 676 -7.26 6.80 44.36
N HIS A 677 -6.97 6.03 45.41
CA HIS A 677 -5.66 5.38 45.58
C HIS A 677 -5.28 4.43 44.43
N GLN A 678 -6.25 3.91 43.67
CA GLN A 678 -6.02 3.03 42.52
C GLN A 678 -5.62 3.81 41.26
N VAL A 679 -5.97 5.10 41.19
CA VAL A 679 -5.77 5.97 40.01
C VAL A 679 -4.95 7.22 40.34
N ALA A 680 -4.40 7.33 41.55
CA ALA A 680 -3.71 8.53 42.02
C ALA A 680 -2.48 8.87 41.17
N THR A 681 -1.71 7.85 40.76
CA THR A 681 -0.54 8.00 39.89
C THR A 681 -0.89 8.65 38.55
N GLU A 682 -2.08 8.36 38.01
CA GLU A 682 -2.57 8.99 36.78
C GLU A 682 -2.91 10.47 36.96
N GLY A 683 -3.24 10.88 38.18
CA GLY A 683 -3.61 12.25 38.53
C GLY A 683 -2.46 13.15 38.99
N GLU A 684 -1.27 12.60 39.28
CA GLU A 684 -0.14 13.32 39.92
C GLU A 684 0.27 14.61 39.19
N THR A 685 0.30 14.61 37.86
CA THR A 685 0.68 15.79 37.07
C THR A 685 -0.48 16.75 36.81
N GLY A 686 -1.70 16.39 37.20
CA GLY A 686 -2.90 17.13 36.88
C GLY A 686 -3.20 17.18 35.39
N LYS A 687 -2.91 16.08 34.66
CA LYS A 687 -3.21 15.93 33.23
C LYS A 687 -4.70 15.87 32.92
N VAL A 688 -5.51 15.38 33.86
CA VAL A 688 -6.97 15.48 33.83
C VAL A 688 -7.43 15.68 35.26
N TYR A 689 -8.32 16.64 35.49
CA TYR A 689 -8.89 16.89 36.81
C TYR A 689 -10.25 17.59 36.69
N ARG A 690 -11.07 17.48 37.74
CA ARG A 690 -12.29 18.26 37.89
C ARG A 690 -11.91 19.63 38.47
N ALA A 691 -12.30 20.71 37.80
CA ALA A 691 -12.04 22.05 38.29
C ALA A 691 -12.80 22.34 39.60
N ASP A 692 -12.28 23.29 40.37
CA ASP A 692 -12.94 23.87 41.55
C ASP A 692 -13.96 24.96 41.18
N PHE A 693 -13.98 25.38 39.92
CA PHE A 693 -14.92 26.36 39.37
C PHE A 693 -15.94 25.69 38.43
N HIS A 694 -17.02 26.44 38.21
CA HIS A 694 -18.11 26.06 37.31
C HIS A 694 -18.18 27.05 36.16
N ASP A 695 -18.84 26.65 35.07
CA ASP A 695 -19.25 27.63 34.07
C ASP A 695 -20.39 28.51 34.59
N ARG A 696 -20.78 29.54 33.83
CA ARG A 696 -21.85 30.46 34.27
C ARG A 696 -23.23 29.82 34.41
N GLU A 697 -23.44 28.63 33.86
CA GLU A 697 -24.67 27.84 34.02
C GLU A 697 -24.58 26.88 35.21
N GLY A 698 -23.48 26.91 35.98
CA GLY A 698 -23.25 26.06 37.15
C GLY A 698 -22.77 24.65 36.79
N ARG A 699 -22.41 24.37 35.53
CA ARG A 699 -21.96 23.04 35.08
C ARG A 699 -20.55 22.76 35.56
N THR A 700 -20.34 21.53 36.02
CA THR A 700 -19.01 21.02 36.37
C THR A 700 -18.07 21.06 35.17
N VAL A 701 -16.84 21.53 35.37
CA VAL A 701 -15.81 21.63 34.34
C VAL A 701 -14.76 20.54 34.57
N ILE A 702 -14.48 19.74 33.54
CA ILE A 702 -13.34 18.83 33.50
C ILE A 702 -12.24 19.47 32.67
N VAL A 703 -11.07 19.65 33.27
CA VAL A 703 -9.89 20.20 32.61
C VAL A 703 -8.97 19.08 32.17
N MET A 704 -8.51 19.13 30.93
CA MET A 704 -7.59 18.17 30.33
C MET A 704 -6.36 18.91 29.80
N ARG A 705 -5.17 18.49 30.22
CA ARG A 705 -3.87 19.05 29.83
C ARG A 705 -3.01 17.95 29.22
N PRO A 706 -3.19 17.62 27.93
CA PRO A 706 -2.46 16.54 27.29
C PRO A 706 -0.93 16.70 27.37
N ALA A 707 -0.41 17.93 27.41
CA ALA A 707 1.02 18.19 27.60
C ALA A 707 1.62 17.64 28.90
N LYS A 708 0.79 17.37 29.92
CA LYS A 708 1.19 16.86 31.24
C LYS A 708 1.11 15.33 31.35
N GLN A 709 1.07 14.62 30.23
CA GLN A 709 1.02 13.16 30.22
C GLN A 709 2.22 12.57 31.00
N ASN A 710 1.95 11.64 31.91
CA ASN A 710 2.95 11.11 32.86
C ASN A 710 3.04 9.59 32.92
N THR A 711 2.11 8.87 32.28
CA THR A 711 2.07 7.40 32.28
C THR A 711 1.83 6.87 30.88
N SER A 712 2.07 5.58 30.69
CA SER A 712 1.87 4.87 29.41
C SER A 712 0.73 3.84 29.44
N SER A 713 0.17 3.53 30.62
CA SER A 713 -0.90 2.55 30.80
C SER A 713 -2.24 3.07 30.30
N HIS A 714 -2.68 2.60 29.13
CA HIS A 714 -3.97 2.95 28.56
C HIS A 714 -5.18 2.55 29.44
N GLU A 715 -5.09 1.41 30.14
CA GLU A 715 -6.18 0.93 31.00
C GLU A 715 -6.33 1.81 32.25
N ASP A 716 -5.22 2.19 32.88
CA ASP A 716 -5.25 3.03 34.08
C ASP A 716 -5.64 4.48 33.73
N GLN A 717 -5.20 4.99 32.58
CA GLN A 717 -5.66 6.27 32.02
C GLN A 717 -7.18 6.30 31.83
N LEU A 718 -7.75 5.23 31.27
CA LEU A 718 -9.19 5.11 31.07
C LEU A 718 -9.93 5.01 32.41
N ARG A 719 -9.43 4.22 33.37
CA ARG A 719 -10.01 4.12 34.72
C ARG A 719 -9.97 5.46 35.45
N HIS A 720 -8.88 6.21 35.34
CA HIS A 720 -8.76 7.55 35.91
C HIS A 720 -9.77 8.52 35.31
N LEU A 721 -9.93 8.53 33.98
CA LEU A 721 -10.93 9.37 33.33
C LEU A 721 -12.36 8.98 33.76
N VAL A 722 -12.69 7.69 33.79
CA VAL A 722 -14.01 7.21 34.24
C VAL A 722 -14.27 7.59 35.70
N TYR A 723 -13.27 7.47 36.58
CA TYR A 723 -13.35 7.94 37.96
C TYR A 723 -13.69 9.44 38.03
N LEU A 724 -13.02 10.28 37.23
CA LEU A 724 -13.29 11.71 37.17
C LEU A 724 -14.67 12.04 36.58
N LEU A 725 -15.15 11.27 35.60
CA LEU A 725 -16.49 11.42 35.03
C LEU A 725 -17.57 11.07 36.05
N GLU A 726 -17.46 9.94 36.76
CA GLU A 726 -18.44 9.57 37.80
C GLU A 726 -18.46 10.61 38.93
N ASN A 727 -17.28 11.11 39.35
CA ASN A 727 -17.19 12.20 40.31
C ASN A 727 -17.79 13.51 39.78
N ALA A 728 -17.56 13.86 38.52
CA ALA A 728 -18.14 15.05 37.92
C ALA A 728 -19.66 14.96 37.87
N ILE A 729 -20.21 13.79 37.52
CA ILE A 729 -21.65 13.51 37.46
C ILE A 729 -22.30 13.68 38.83
N ILE A 730 -21.68 13.18 39.90
CA ILE A 730 -22.20 13.30 41.28
C ILE A 730 -22.27 14.77 41.74
N ASN A 731 -21.41 15.63 41.17
CA ASN A 731 -21.30 17.04 41.57
C ASN A 731 -22.00 17.99 40.59
N LEU A 732 -22.81 17.47 39.67
CA LEU A 732 -23.67 18.32 38.84
C LEU A 732 -24.80 18.90 39.71
N PRO A 733 -25.20 20.18 39.49
CA PRO A 733 -26.37 20.76 40.15
C PRO A 733 -27.65 19.98 39.87
N ASP A 734 -28.63 20.11 40.77
CA ASP A 734 -29.95 19.50 40.59
C ASP A 734 -30.59 19.98 39.28
N GLY A 735 -31.01 19.02 38.44
CA GLY A 735 -31.59 19.29 37.12
C GLY A 735 -30.57 19.42 35.99
N GLN A 736 -29.27 19.42 36.27
CA GLN A 736 -28.22 19.47 35.26
C GLN A 736 -27.67 18.08 34.95
N GLU A 737 -27.60 17.72 33.66
CA GLU A 737 -27.14 16.38 33.24
C GLU A 737 -25.82 16.39 32.44
N GLN A 738 -25.38 17.58 32.02
CA GLN A 738 -24.22 17.78 31.15
C GLN A 738 -23.10 18.56 31.83
N MET A 739 -21.87 18.24 31.45
CA MET A 739 -20.64 18.86 31.93
C MET A 739 -19.87 19.56 30.80
N ILE A 740 -18.93 20.42 31.16
CA ILE A 740 -18.07 21.15 30.23
C ILE A 740 -16.68 20.52 30.20
N TRP A 741 -16.11 20.41 29.01
CA TRP A 741 -14.73 19.97 28.84
C TRP A 741 -13.87 21.17 28.42
N LEU A 742 -12.77 21.38 29.12
CA LEU A 742 -11.78 22.41 28.81
C LEU A 742 -10.45 21.72 28.55
N ILE A 743 -10.03 21.68 27.30
CA ILE A 743 -8.82 20.97 26.87
C ILE A 743 -7.76 22.00 26.53
N ASP A 744 -6.74 22.09 27.37
CA ASP A 744 -5.65 23.04 27.27
C ASP A 744 -4.42 22.42 26.59
N PHE A 745 -4.16 22.85 25.35
CA PHE A 745 -3.06 22.37 24.51
C PHE A 745 -1.75 23.14 24.71
N THR A 746 -1.68 23.99 25.73
CA THR A 746 -0.46 24.75 25.99
C THR A 746 0.71 23.83 26.33
N GLY A 747 1.83 23.99 25.61
CA GLY A 747 3.01 23.14 25.76
C GLY A 747 2.84 21.73 25.18
N TRP A 748 1.75 21.49 24.44
CA TRP A 748 1.53 20.21 23.77
C TRP A 748 2.50 20.02 22.60
N SER A 749 3.05 18.81 22.49
CA SER A 749 3.90 18.37 21.39
C SER A 749 3.61 16.91 21.05
N LEU A 750 4.08 16.44 19.88
CA LEU A 750 3.92 15.05 19.46
C LEU A 750 4.54 14.04 20.45
N ALA A 751 5.64 14.41 21.11
CA ALA A 751 6.34 13.58 22.09
C ALA A 751 5.49 13.32 23.36
N ASN A 752 4.59 14.24 23.71
CA ASN A 752 3.73 14.15 24.89
C ASN A 752 2.26 13.85 24.51
N SER A 753 2.03 13.32 23.31
CA SER A 753 0.69 13.04 22.80
C SER A 753 0.08 11.77 23.39
N VAL A 754 -1.24 11.79 23.60
CA VAL A 754 -1.98 10.58 23.99
C VAL A 754 -2.02 9.62 22.81
N SER A 755 -1.69 8.35 23.04
CA SER A 755 -1.68 7.35 21.97
C SER A 755 -3.06 7.27 21.29
N ILE A 756 -3.05 7.07 19.96
CA ILE A 756 -4.29 6.95 19.16
C ILE A 756 -5.17 5.81 19.67
N LYS A 757 -4.57 4.73 20.19
CA LYS A 757 -5.30 3.59 20.79
C LYS A 757 -6.09 4.06 22.00
N THR A 758 -5.45 4.75 22.95
CA THR A 758 -6.10 5.31 24.14
C THR A 758 -7.21 6.29 23.76
N ALA A 759 -6.96 7.17 22.79
CA ALA A 759 -7.96 8.13 22.31
C ALA A 759 -9.20 7.45 21.70
N ARG A 760 -8.99 6.39 20.90
CA ARG A 760 -10.09 5.62 20.27
C ARG A 760 -10.93 4.86 21.31
N GLU A 761 -10.29 4.21 22.27
CA GLU A 761 -11.00 3.47 23.33
C GLU A 761 -11.77 4.43 24.25
N THR A 762 -11.18 5.56 24.58
CA THR A 762 -11.84 6.64 25.32
C THR A 762 -13.07 7.14 24.56
N ALA A 763 -12.94 7.47 23.27
CA ALA A 763 -14.06 7.89 22.44
C ALA A 763 -15.19 6.85 22.38
N HIS A 764 -14.84 5.57 22.26
CA HIS A 764 -15.80 4.48 22.28
C HIS A 764 -16.56 4.40 23.61
N VAL A 765 -15.87 4.46 24.75
CA VAL A 765 -16.53 4.42 26.08
C VAL A 765 -17.48 5.60 26.25
N LEU A 766 -17.08 6.80 25.84
CA LEU A 766 -17.91 8.00 25.96
C LEU A 766 -19.17 7.92 25.10
N GLN A 767 -19.02 7.52 23.83
CA GLN A 767 -20.15 7.42 22.90
C GLN A 767 -21.11 6.29 23.24
N SER A 768 -20.59 5.17 23.78
CA SER A 768 -21.37 3.96 24.06
C SER A 768 -21.99 3.95 25.46
N HIS A 769 -21.33 4.55 26.46
CA HIS A 769 -21.72 4.40 27.87
C HIS A 769 -22.00 5.71 28.61
N TYR A 770 -21.61 6.87 28.05
CA TYR A 770 -21.90 8.21 28.60
C TYR A 770 -22.64 9.12 27.60
N PRO A 771 -23.77 8.67 27.00
CA PRO A 771 -24.51 9.48 26.04
C PRO A 771 -25.02 10.79 26.64
N GLU A 772 -25.04 11.83 25.82
CA GLU A 772 -25.58 13.16 26.16
C GLU A 772 -25.01 13.79 27.45
N ARG A 773 -23.75 13.48 27.80
CA ARG A 773 -23.07 14.07 28.96
C ARG A 773 -22.24 15.32 28.65
N LEU A 774 -21.87 15.56 27.39
CA LEU A 774 -21.11 16.74 26.99
C LEU A 774 -22.05 17.89 26.63
N ALA A 775 -21.91 19.03 27.31
CA ALA A 775 -22.55 20.29 26.94
C ALA A 775 -21.74 20.98 25.85
N VAL A 776 -20.50 21.39 26.17
CA VAL A 776 -19.57 22.07 25.28
C VAL A 776 -18.15 21.60 25.60
N ALA A 777 -17.33 21.42 24.56
CA ALA A 777 -15.88 21.22 24.69
C ALA A 777 -15.13 22.43 24.15
N PHE A 778 -14.36 23.09 24.99
CA PHE A 778 -13.46 24.19 24.62
C PHE A 778 -12.06 23.63 24.41
N LEU A 779 -11.52 23.75 23.20
CA LEU A 779 -10.11 23.52 22.92
C LEU A 779 -9.38 24.85 23.05
N TYR A 780 -8.54 24.97 24.07
CA TYR A 780 -7.79 26.17 24.42
C TYR A 780 -6.36 26.08 23.88
N ASP A 781 -5.98 27.04 23.04
CA ASP A 781 -4.76 27.10 22.22
C ASP A 781 -4.38 25.78 21.50
N PRO A 782 -5.32 25.09 20.83
CA PRO A 782 -4.97 23.91 20.05
C PRO A 782 -4.10 24.31 18.85
N PRO A 783 -3.17 23.45 18.39
CA PRO A 783 -2.46 23.71 17.14
C PRO A 783 -3.45 23.97 16.01
N ARG A 784 -3.24 25.03 15.20
CA ARG A 784 -4.26 25.50 14.22
C ARG A 784 -4.64 24.47 13.16
N ILE A 785 -3.81 23.43 12.96
CA ILE A 785 -4.15 22.25 12.14
C ILE A 785 -5.41 21.52 12.64
N PHE A 786 -5.71 21.57 13.94
CA PHE A 786 -6.91 20.93 14.52
C PHE A 786 -8.22 21.57 14.04
N GLU A 787 -8.25 22.88 13.76
CA GLU A 787 -9.45 23.52 13.21
C GLU A 787 -9.74 23.07 11.78
N SER A 788 -8.69 22.99 10.97
CA SER A 788 -8.76 22.50 9.59
C SER A 788 -9.26 21.05 9.57
N PHE A 789 -8.73 20.22 10.47
CA PHE A 789 -9.20 18.85 10.67
C PHE A 789 -10.66 18.80 11.16
N TRP A 790 -11.05 19.66 12.10
CA TRP A 790 -12.42 19.70 12.62
C TRP A 790 -13.45 20.04 11.55
N LYS A 791 -13.16 21.00 10.66
CA LYS A 791 -14.04 21.37 9.53
C LYS A 791 -14.36 20.19 8.61
N ILE A 792 -13.46 19.21 8.50
CA ILE A 792 -13.63 17.98 7.72
C ILE A 792 -14.50 16.95 8.49
N ILE A 793 -14.31 16.85 9.82
CA ILE A 793 -15.09 15.93 10.67
C ILE A 793 -16.59 16.28 10.71
N LYS A 794 -16.97 17.52 10.36
CA LYS A 794 -18.38 17.97 10.24
C LYS A 794 -19.29 17.01 9.47
N TYR A 795 -18.76 16.30 8.47
CA TYR A 795 -19.51 15.37 7.64
C TYR A 795 -19.66 13.97 8.25
N PHE A 796 -18.93 13.67 9.33
CA PHE A 796 -18.85 12.36 9.97
C PHE A 796 -19.46 12.33 11.38
N LEU A 797 -19.63 13.48 12.03
CA LEU A 797 -20.31 13.61 13.32
C LEU A 797 -21.76 14.05 13.14
N ASP A 798 -22.61 13.69 14.09
CA ASP A 798 -23.95 14.25 14.13
C ASP A 798 -23.87 15.78 14.29
N PRO A 799 -24.79 16.55 13.68
CA PRO A 799 -24.72 18.01 13.69
C PRO A 799 -24.72 18.62 15.10
N LYS A 800 -25.34 17.96 16.09
CA LYS A 800 -25.38 18.45 17.47
C LYS A 800 -24.00 18.31 18.11
N THR A 801 -23.36 17.15 18.03
CA THR A 801 -22.01 16.91 18.56
C THR A 801 -20.97 17.80 17.90
N PHE A 802 -21.07 18.05 16.59
CA PHE A 802 -20.17 18.95 15.88
C PHE A 802 -20.21 20.39 16.44
N GLN A 803 -21.40 20.90 16.74
CA GLN A 803 -21.60 22.27 17.24
C GLN A 803 -21.14 22.48 18.69
N LYS A 804 -21.05 21.40 19.48
CA LYS A 804 -20.61 21.42 20.88
C LYS A 804 -19.12 21.70 21.06
N VAL A 805 -18.32 21.66 20.00
CA VAL A 805 -16.87 21.90 20.09
C VAL A 805 -16.53 23.33 19.69
N LYS A 806 -15.77 24.03 20.54
CA LYS A 806 -15.37 25.43 20.38
C LYS A 806 -13.85 25.56 20.46
N PHE A 807 -13.26 26.25 19.48
CA PHE A 807 -11.85 26.56 19.45
C PHE A 807 -11.62 27.94 20.08
N VAL A 808 -10.60 28.05 20.93
CA VAL A 808 -10.31 29.23 21.72
C VAL A 808 -8.82 29.52 21.62
N TYR A 809 -8.47 30.74 21.22
CA TYR A 809 -7.08 31.20 21.14
C TYR A 809 -6.83 32.40 22.05
N ARG A 810 -5.74 32.38 22.83
CA ARG A 810 -5.38 33.45 23.79
C ARG A 810 -5.32 34.85 23.17
N LYS A 811 -4.79 34.95 21.96
CA LYS A 811 -4.54 36.22 21.26
C LYS A 811 -5.72 36.68 20.39
N ASN A 812 -6.87 35.98 20.45
CA ASN A 812 -8.04 36.30 19.64
C ASN A 812 -9.14 36.91 20.54
N GLU A 813 -9.53 38.15 20.25
CA GLU A 813 -10.52 38.89 21.04
C GLU A 813 -11.90 38.20 21.09
N GLU A 814 -12.35 37.58 19.99
CA GLU A 814 -13.61 36.84 19.95
C GLU A 814 -13.54 35.56 20.81
N SER A 815 -12.39 34.89 20.84
CA SER A 815 -12.14 33.73 21.71
C SER A 815 -12.14 34.14 23.19
N VAL A 816 -11.52 35.28 23.52
CA VAL A 816 -11.53 35.83 24.89
C VAL A 816 -12.95 36.22 25.29
N ALA A 817 -13.72 36.86 24.41
CA ALA A 817 -15.12 37.19 24.65
C ALA A 817 -16.00 35.95 24.82
N LEU A 818 -15.78 34.90 24.03
CA LEU A 818 -16.46 33.61 24.18
C LEU A 818 -16.17 32.98 25.54
N MET A 819 -14.90 32.96 25.97
CA MET A 819 -14.54 32.46 27.29
C MET A 819 -15.13 33.33 28.41
N ALA A 820 -15.17 34.65 28.26
CA ALA A 820 -15.78 35.56 29.23
C ALA A 820 -17.29 35.36 29.37
N LYS A 821 -17.95 35.01 28.26
CA LYS A 821 -19.38 34.70 28.23
C LYS A 821 -19.69 33.38 28.95
N ASN A 822 -18.79 32.40 28.87
CA ASN A 822 -19.04 31.07 29.44
C ASN A 822 -18.44 30.87 30.83
N PHE A 823 -17.40 31.62 31.20
CA PHE A 823 -16.65 31.49 32.45
C PHE A 823 -16.37 32.84 33.11
N ASP A 824 -16.00 32.80 34.39
CA ASP A 824 -15.31 33.92 35.03
C ASP A 824 -13.82 33.89 34.66
N LEU A 825 -13.37 34.88 33.87
CA LEU A 825 -12.00 34.95 33.36
C LEU A 825 -10.95 34.95 34.48
N LYS A 826 -11.24 35.58 35.63
CA LYS A 826 -10.26 35.63 36.75
C LYS A 826 -10.03 34.26 37.36
N MET A 827 -11.08 33.44 37.46
CA MET A 827 -10.99 32.07 37.97
C MET A 827 -10.35 31.13 36.94
N LEU A 828 -10.58 31.38 35.65
CA LEU A 828 -10.03 30.61 34.55
C LEU A 828 -8.52 30.82 34.41
N GLU A 829 -8.05 32.08 34.41
CA GLU A 829 -6.63 32.44 34.32
C GLU A 829 -5.82 31.87 35.48
N ARG A 830 -6.34 31.98 36.72
CA ARG A 830 -5.69 31.40 37.92
C ARG A 830 -5.45 29.90 37.79
N ASN A 831 -6.42 29.16 37.22
CA ASN A 831 -6.38 27.71 37.12
C ASN A 831 -5.64 27.18 35.87
N LEU A 832 -5.60 27.95 34.77
CA LEU A 832 -4.88 27.59 33.56
C LEU A 832 -3.40 28.03 33.58
N GLU A 833 -3.08 29.19 34.14
CA GLU A 833 -1.71 29.74 34.18
C GLU A 833 -0.90 29.29 35.40
N GLY A 834 -1.52 28.57 36.34
CA GLY A 834 -0.83 27.95 37.47
C GLY A 834 -0.25 28.95 38.49
N ARG A 835 -0.82 30.16 38.60
CA ARG A 835 -0.49 31.08 39.69
C ARG A 835 -1.27 30.67 40.95
N THR A 836 -0.67 29.82 41.77
CA THR A 836 -0.98 29.75 43.22
C THR A 836 -0.57 31.04 43.90
#